data_AF-A0A7S3RM50-F1
#
_entry.id   AF-A0A7S3RM50-F1
#
_cell.length_a   1.000
_cell.length_b   1.000
_cell.length_c   1.000
_cell.angle_alpha   90.00
_cell.angle_beta   90.00
_cell.angle_gamma   90.00
#
_symmetry.space_group_name_H-M   'P 1'
#
loop_
_entity.id
_entity.type
_entity.pdbx_description
1 polymer ?
#
loop_
_entity_poly.entity_id
_entity_poly.type
_entity_poly.pdbx_seq_one_letter_code
_entity_poly.pdbx_strand_id
1 'polypeptide(L)'
;EDLRENWGPPPGSLNTDGQNLLVYGKRFGNIFLGVQPTFGYEGDPMRLLFAKSASPHHGFAAFYTYLEFVFKADCMLHFGTHGSLEFMPGKQVGMSGSCYPDRLISVLPNLYYYAANNPSEATIAKRRAYASTISYLTPPADNAGLYKGLQELSELVKSYQQLRENEQRGSTIVNTIVATARQCNLDKDIEDLPDEEEDMKDRTMQERDDVVGIVYRKLMEIESRALPMGLHRIGVPPTAEESIATLVNIAQLDRPEMRVKSLPRICAESIGMSMETIYRNSDRGVLEDVNRLQDVTLACRAAVRTLVKESTNSEGRVAEVNNSILQDAFFFFNGGTPWKKALGEAGFENVNEDDLKPLFEYLQVCLQQIVCNNELPGLMNALNGEFIEPGPGGDPVRNPDVLPTGKNMHALDPQSIPTKAAVDTAIIVVDRLLQSMEQKGESPESIAFTLWGTDNIKTYGESLAQVLALVGARPMPDALGRVNKVELIPLSELGRPRVDVVCNCSGVFRDLFINQMNLLDRAIKMAAEADEPIEMNYVRKHALESAEELNISLRQAATRVFSNAAGSYSANVGLAVENGTSIDEQQLQEQFTARKGFALSSDAPGELVESSAMFKSALSKVDVTFQNLDSSEISLTDVSHYFDSDPTKVVENLRKDGKKPTALIADTT
;
A
#
# COMPACT_ATOMS: atom_id res chain seq x y z
N GLU A 1 11.48 18.02 35.20
CA GLU A 1 11.35 19.35 34.59
C GLU A 1 10.79 19.30 33.17
N ASP A 2 11.34 18.55 32.23
CA ASP A 2 10.92 18.59 30.80
C ASP A 2 9.42 18.33 30.55
N LEU A 3 8.80 17.43 31.32
CA LEU A 3 7.37 17.16 31.18
C LEU A 3 6.50 18.26 31.81
N ARG A 4 7.04 19.07 32.72
CA ARG A 4 6.27 20.08 33.46
C ARG A 4 5.85 21.26 32.60
N GLU A 5 6.64 21.62 31.60
CA GLU A 5 6.31 22.68 30.64
C GLU A 5 4.94 22.43 30.00
N ASN A 6 4.70 21.17 29.65
CA ASN A 6 3.56 20.73 28.88
C ASN A 6 2.43 20.12 29.73
N TRP A 7 2.74 19.56 30.90
CA TRP A 7 1.80 18.76 31.69
C TRP A 7 1.68 19.22 33.16
N GLY A 8 2.31 20.35 33.50
CA GLY A 8 2.34 20.86 34.87
C GLY A 8 3.12 19.96 35.84
N PRO A 9 3.05 20.21 37.15
CA PRO A 9 3.70 19.35 38.15
C PRO A 9 3.06 17.94 38.22
N PRO A 10 3.82 16.89 38.52
CA PRO A 10 3.26 15.57 38.83
C PRO A 10 2.25 15.65 40.00
N PRO A 11 1.18 14.83 40.01
CA PRO A 11 0.90 13.71 39.09
C PRO A 11 0.26 14.13 37.74
N GLY A 12 0.05 15.42 37.50
CA GLY A 12 -0.64 15.91 36.30
C GLY A 12 -2.15 15.66 36.35
N SER A 13 -2.79 15.60 35.19
CA SER A 13 -4.25 15.40 35.04
C SER A 13 -4.63 14.05 34.40
N LEU A 14 -3.67 13.34 33.79
CA LEU A 14 -3.89 12.07 33.10
C LEU A 14 -3.31 10.91 33.90
N ASN A 15 -4.05 9.80 33.97
CA ASN A 15 -3.72 8.60 34.74
C ASN A 15 -3.37 8.92 36.20
N THR A 16 -4.27 9.61 36.90
CA THR A 16 -4.07 10.00 38.30
C THR A 16 -5.36 9.85 39.10
N ASP A 17 -5.23 9.59 40.40
CA ASP A 17 -6.32 9.69 41.40
C ASP A 17 -6.34 11.08 42.10
N GLY A 18 -5.52 12.03 41.62
CA GLY A 18 -5.31 13.36 42.20
C GLY A 18 -4.12 13.45 43.14
N GLN A 19 -3.58 12.33 43.63
CA GLN A 19 -2.38 12.29 44.48
C GLN A 19 -1.25 11.48 43.87
N ASN A 20 -1.58 10.37 43.20
CA ASN A 20 -0.66 9.38 42.67
C ASN A 20 -0.78 9.27 41.14
N LEU A 21 0.30 8.79 40.52
CA LEU A 21 0.28 8.32 39.13
C LEU A 21 -0.20 6.87 39.10
N LEU A 22 -1.15 6.57 38.21
CA LEU A 22 -1.77 5.27 38.06
C LEU A 22 -1.10 4.51 36.90
N VAL A 23 -0.61 3.30 37.20
CA VAL A 23 -0.07 2.37 36.21
C VAL A 23 -1.08 1.26 36.00
N TYR A 24 -1.76 1.28 34.85
CA TYR A 24 -2.81 0.32 34.54
C TYR A 24 -2.22 -0.99 34.02
N GLY A 25 -2.57 -2.09 34.69
CA GLY A 25 -2.19 -3.43 34.27
C GLY A 25 -2.49 -4.48 35.34
N LYS A 26 -2.16 -5.73 35.02
CA LYS A 26 -2.35 -6.88 35.92
C LYS A 26 -1.12 -7.77 35.93
N ARG A 27 -0.68 -8.13 37.13
CA ARG A 27 0.43 -9.05 37.36
C ARG A 27 -0.06 -10.50 37.48
N PHE A 28 0.62 -11.40 36.78
CA PHE A 28 0.45 -12.86 36.78
C PHE A 28 1.81 -13.52 37.05
N GLY A 29 2.20 -13.64 38.31
CA GLY A 29 3.52 -14.17 38.69
C GLY A 29 4.65 -13.25 38.21
N ASN A 30 5.45 -13.73 37.26
CA ASN A 30 6.56 -12.97 36.63
C ASN A 30 6.15 -12.26 35.33
N ILE A 31 4.87 -12.33 34.95
CA ILE A 31 4.35 -11.65 33.77
C ILE A 31 3.51 -10.46 34.22
N PHE A 32 3.71 -9.30 33.60
CA PHE A 32 2.85 -8.13 33.77
C PHE A 32 2.20 -7.79 32.44
N LEU A 33 0.86 -7.76 32.41
CA LEU A 33 0.08 -7.29 31.27
C LEU A 33 -0.32 -5.84 31.55
N GLY A 34 0.43 -4.91 30.94
CA GLY A 34 0.21 -3.48 31.05
C GLY A 34 -0.59 -2.93 29.89
N VAL A 35 -1.42 -1.92 30.15
CA VAL A 35 -2.05 -1.11 29.10
C VAL A 35 -1.21 0.16 28.95
N GLN A 36 -0.60 0.32 27.78
CA GLN A 36 0.18 1.52 27.49
C GLN A 36 -0.75 2.74 27.49
N PRO A 37 -0.41 3.82 28.21
CA PRO A 37 -1.18 5.06 28.17
C PRO A 37 -1.21 5.68 26.77
N THR A 38 -2.22 6.48 26.47
CA THR A 38 -2.28 7.25 25.21
C THR A 38 -1.21 8.36 25.21
N PHE A 39 -0.92 8.96 24.05
CA PHE A 39 0.00 10.11 23.97
C PHE A 39 -0.47 11.33 24.78
N GLY A 40 -1.76 11.40 25.12
CA GLY A 40 -2.37 12.53 25.81
C GLY A 40 -2.81 13.69 24.90
N TYR A 41 -2.90 13.48 23.58
CA TYR A 41 -3.48 14.49 22.67
C TYR A 41 -4.96 14.76 22.96
N GLU A 42 -5.65 13.78 23.55
CA GLU A 42 -7.02 13.83 24.03
C GLU A 42 -7.13 14.77 25.24
N GLY A 43 -7.61 15.99 25.03
CA GLY A 43 -7.96 16.91 26.12
C GLY A 43 -7.68 18.39 25.85
N ASP A 44 -6.76 18.72 24.93
CA ASP A 44 -6.48 20.09 24.52
C ASP A 44 -6.44 20.23 22.98
N PRO A 45 -7.58 20.60 22.36
CA PRO A 45 -7.68 20.85 20.92
C PRO A 45 -6.66 21.85 20.38
N MET A 46 -6.33 22.88 21.18
CA MET A 46 -5.37 23.91 20.77
C MET A 46 -3.96 23.33 20.72
N ARG A 47 -3.65 22.38 21.59
CA ARG A 47 -2.35 21.72 21.58
C ARG A 47 -2.19 20.80 20.36
N LEU A 48 -3.25 20.11 19.95
CA LEU A 48 -3.24 19.30 18.72
C LEU A 48 -2.94 20.16 17.48
N LEU A 49 -3.52 21.34 17.42
CA LEU A 49 -3.40 22.30 16.31
C LEU A 49 -2.06 23.05 16.29
N PHE A 50 -1.52 23.43 17.46
CA PHE A 50 -0.43 24.42 17.54
C PHE A 50 0.87 23.93 18.21
N ALA A 51 0.91 22.75 18.84
CA ALA A 51 2.13 22.27 19.47
C ALA A 51 3.20 21.93 18.43
N LYS A 52 4.32 22.67 18.47
CA LYS A 52 5.50 22.42 17.63
C LYS A 52 6.27 21.15 18.03
N SER A 53 6.14 20.72 19.29
CA SER A 53 6.74 19.49 19.81
C SER A 53 5.80 18.81 20.80
N ALA A 54 5.41 17.57 20.51
CA ALA A 54 4.72 16.73 21.49
C ALA A 54 5.68 16.36 22.64
N SER A 55 5.15 15.94 23.78
CA SER A 55 5.93 15.26 24.83
C SER A 55 5.02 14.29 25.56
N PRO A 56 5.52 13.16 26.07
CA PRO A 56 4.71 12.22 26.83
C PRO A 56 4.17 12.88 28.11
N HIS A 57 2.94 12.55 28.52
CA HIS A 57 2.42 12.98 29.82
C HIS A 57 3.03 12.17 30.97
N HIS A 58 2.87 12.64 32.20
CA HIS A 58 3.47 12.00 33.39
C HIS A 58 3.05 10.53 33.55
N GLY A 59 1.79 10.20 33.26
CA GLY A 59 1.28 8.83 33.29
C GLY A 59 1.98 7.89 32.31
N PHE A 60 2.28 8.37 31.09
CA PHE A 60 3.07 7.62 30.11
C PHE A 60 4.47 7.31 30.62
N ALA A 61 5.16 8.33 31.15
CA ALA A 61 6.49 8.15 31.74
C ALA A 61 6.48 7.24 32.97
N ALA A 62 5.42 7.32 33.79
CA ALA A 62 5.23 6.48 34.98
C ALA A 62 5.08 5.00 34.62
N PHE A 63 4.39 4.68 33.51
CA PHE A 63 4.25 3.32 33.01
C PHE A 63 5.61 2.67 32.76
N TYR A 64 6.47 3.31 31.97
CA TYR A 64 7.81 2.80 31.68
C TYR A 64 8.73 2.79 32.92
N THR A 65 8.63 3.82 33.76
CA THR A 65 9.35 3.88 35.05
C THR A 65 8.96 2.69 35.94
N TYR A 66 7.68 2.32 35.97
CA TYR A 66 7.21 1.16 36.71
C TYR A 66 7.79 -0.15 36.17
N LEU A 67 7.81 -0.34 34.84
CA LEU A 67 8.36 -1.55 34.23
C LEU A 67 9.83 -1.77 34.60
N GLU A 68 10.66 -0.72 34.49
CA GLU A 68 12.10 -0.82 34.75
C GLU A 68 12.44 -0.87 36.25
N PHE A 69 11.94 0.08 37.03
CA PHE A 69 12.45 0.29 38.38
C PHE A 69 11.61 -0.37 39.48
N VAL A 70 10.32 -0.63 39.22
CA VAL A 70 9.38 -1.17 40.24
C VAL A 70 9.09 -2.64 39.99
N PHE A 71 8.59 -2.98 38.81
CA PHE A 71 8.35 -4.36 38.39
C PHE A 71 9.65 -5.09 38.10
N LYS A 72 10.67 -4.36 37.61
CA LYS A 72 12.00 -4.88 37.24
C LYS A 72 11.89 -5.96 36.16
N ALA A 73 11.24 -5.59 35.05
CA ALA A 73 11.17 -6.44 33.88
C ALA A 73 12.57 -6.75 33.35
N ASP A 74 12.82 -8.00 32.98
CA ASP A 74 14.05 -8.39 32.26
C ASP A 74 13.92 -8.09 30.75
N CYS A 75 12.69 -8.03 30.24
CA CYS A 75 12.37 -7.68 28.86
C CYS A 75 10.92 -7.15 28.77
N MET A 76 10.61 -6.48 27.68
CA MET A 76 9.24 -6.10 27.36
C MET A 76 8.83 -6.59 25.98
N LEU A 77 7.55 -6.97 25.84
CA LEU A 77 6.94 -7.35 24.58
C LEU A 77 5.79 -6.38 24.27
N HIS A 78 5.92 -5.61 23.19
CA HIS A 78 4.84 -4.81 22.64
C HIS A 78 4.09 -5.57 21.56
N PHE A 79 2.81 -5.20 21.41
CA PHE A 79 1.94 -5.60 20.31
C PHE A 79 1.40 -4.34 19.66
N GLY A 80 1.34 -4.33 18.34
CA GLY A 80 0.70 -3.26 17.58
C GLY A 80 1.61 -2.67 16.51
N THR A 81 1.01 -2.35 15.37
CA THR A 81 1.71 -1.78 14.22
C THR A 81 2.03 -0.30 14.37
N HIS A 82 1.37 0.38 15.31
CA HIS A 82 1.47 1.82 15.57
C HIS A 82 1.83 2.12 17.04
N GLY A 83 2.96 1.59 17.52
CA GLY A 83 3.36 1.79 18.91
C GLY A 83 3.62 3.27 19.20
N SER A 84 3.15 3.75 20.34
CA SER A 84 3.30 5.19 20.66
C SER A 84 4.74 5.58 20.98
N LEU A 85 5.54 4.65 21.51
CA LEU A 85 6.89 4.95 21.97
C LEU A 85 7.81 5.38 20.84
N GLU A 86 7.81 4.66 19.72
CA GLU A 86 8.73 4.91 18.60
C GLU A 86 8.44 6.22 17.88
N PHE A 87 7.19 6.69 17.86
CA PHE A 87 6.80 7.97 17.24
C PHE A 87 6.90 9.17 18.19
N MET A 88 7.34 8.96 19.44
CA MET A 88 7.61 10.07 20.36
C MET A 88 8.73 10.98 19.82
N PRO A 89 8.68 12.29 20.07
CA PRO A 89 9.65 13.24 19.54
C PRO A 89 11.10 12.90 19.88
N GLY A 90 11.95 13.11 18.88
CA GLY A 90 13.36 12.75 18.91
C GLY A 90 13.94 12.61 17.50
N LYS A 91 15.25 12.41 17.42
CA LYS A 91 15.98 12.21 16.16
C LYS A 91 15.44 11.04 15.35
N GLN A 92 15.56 11.10 14.02
CA GLN A 92 15.16 10.04 13.08
C GLN A 92 15.81 8.67 13.38
N VAL A 93 17.11 8.66 13.70
CA VAL A 93 17.90 7.46 14.02
C VAL A 93 19.06 7.86 14.94
N GLY A 94 19.63 6.90 15.67
CA GLY A 94 20.74 7.17 16.60
C GLY A 94 20.28 8.08 17.73
N MET A 95 19.36 7.56 18.55
CA MET A 95 18.76 8.35 19.63
C MET A 95 19.84 8.92 20.56
N SER A 96 19.56 10.08 21.13
CA SER A 96 20.37 10.68 22.20
C SER A 96 19.57 10.71 23.50
N GLY A 97 20.23 10.97 24.63
CA GLY A 97 19.56 11.12 25.93
C GLY A 97 18.57 12.29 26.04
N SER A 98 18.37 13.06 24.97
CA SER A 98 17.32 14.06 24.80
C SER A 98 16.06 13.53 24.11
N CYS A 99 16.14 12.37 23.45
CA CYS A 99 15.03 11.73 22.75
C CYS A 99 14.14 11.00 23.76
N TYR A 100 12.83 11.19 23.67
CA TYR A 100 11.90 10.49 24.57
C TYR A 100 11.93 8.97 24.44
N PRO A 101 11.97 8.37 23.23
CA PRO A 101 12.05 6.92 23.11
C PRO A 101 13.19 6.31 23.93
N ASP A 102 14.40 6.88 23.84
CA ASP A 102 15.60 6.46 24.55
C ASP A 102 15.46 6.56 26.07
N ARG A 103 14.95 7.71 26.55
CA ARG A 103 14.79 7.95 27.99
C ARG A 103 13.70 7.09 28.64
N LEU A 104 12.68 6.72 27.87
CA LEU A 104 11.54 5.96 28.36
C LEU A 104 11.84 4.46 28.36
N ILE A 105 12.43 3.93 27.29
CA ILE A 105 12.78 2.50 27.24
C ILE A 105 14.04 2.18 28.07
N SER A 106 14.94 3.16 28.19
CA SER A 106 16.21 3.01 28.90
C SER A 106 17.00 1.81 28.37
N VAL A 107 17.30 0.84 29.23
CA VAL A 107 18.11 -0.34 28.93
C VAL A 107 17.28 -1.61 28.71
N LEU A 108 15.94 -1.53 28.77
CA LEU A 108 15.09 -2.70 28.68
C LEU A 108 15.12 -3.30 27.26
N PRO A 109 15.42 -4.60 27.11
CA PRO A 109 15.24 -5.31 25.85
C PRO A 109 13.80 -5.18 25.36
N ASN A 110 13.64 -4.58 24.20
CA ASN A 110 12.35 -4.27 23.61
C ASN A 110 12.04 -5.26 22.48
N LEU A 111 11.06 -6.13 22.70
CA LEU A 111 10.56 -7.07 21.71
C LEU A 111 9.22 -6.56 21.18
N TYR A 112 8.96 -6.80 19.90
CA TYR A 112 7.68 -6.53 19.26
C TYR A 112 7.23 -7.77 18.49
N TYR A 113 5.94 -8.06 18.56
CA TYR A 113 5.26 -8.71 17.45
C TYR A 113 4.76 -7.65 16.47
N TYR A 114 5.19 -7.76 15.22
CA TYR A 114 4.85 -6.83 14.15
C TYR A 114 4.34 -7.60 12.94
N ALA A 115 3.35 -7.06 12.22
CA ALA A 115 2.83 -7.71 11.02
C ALA A 115 3.92 -7.75 9.94
N ALA A 116 4.11 -8.90 9.30
CA ALA A 116 5.15 -9.10 8.28
C ALA A 116 5.01 -8.11 7.10
N ASN A 117 3.80 -7.65 6.85
CA ASN A 117 3.44 -6.69 5.82
C ASN A 117 3.65 -5.22 6.18
N ASN A 118 4.12 -4.88 7.39
CA ASN A 118 4.44 -3.50 7.78
C ASN A 118 5.94 -3.33 8.13
N PRO A 119 6.84 -3.52 7.14
CA PRO A 119 8.28 -3.37 7.35
C PRO A 119 8.68 -1.93 7.69
N SER A 120 7.90 -0.95 7.23
CA SER A 120 8.26 0.46 7.35
C SER A 120 8.22 0.93 8.81
N GLU A 121 7.12 0.66 9.52
CA GLU A 121 6.96 1.05 10.93
C GLU A 121 7.79 0.17 11.86
N ALA A 122 7.91 -1.12 11.55
CA ALA A 122 8.85 -2.00 12.26
C ALA A 122 10.29 -1.46 12.21
N THR A 123 10.70 -0.87 11.07
CA THR A 123 12.01 -0.22 10.96
C THR A 123 12.12 1.05 11.80
N ILE A 124 11.02 1.79 11.99
CA ILE A 124 10.98 2.93 12.93
C ILE A 124 11.15 2.44 14.37
N ALA A 125 10.42 1.39 14.79
CA ALA A 125 10.57 0.79 16.11
C ALA A 125 12.01 0.30 16.37
N LYS A 126 12.65 -0.33 15.38
CA LYS A 126 14.07 -0.71 15.46
C LYS A 126 15.00 0.48 15.72
N ARG A 127 14.84 1.54 14.92
CA ARG A 127 15.76 2.69 14.92
C ARG A 127 15.56 3.62 16.12
N ARG A 128 14.34 3.70 16.64
CA ARG A 128 13.95 4.69 17.65
C ARG A 128 13.70 4.08 19.03
N ALA A 129 13.28 2.82 19.12
CA ALA A 129 12.94 2.18 20.39
C ALA A 129 13.75 0.90 20.66
N TYR A 130 14.84 0.64 19.91
CA TYR A 130 15.72 -0.52 20.07
C TYR A 130 14.98 -1.86 19.93
N ALA A 131 13.92 -1.89 19.13
CA ALA A 131 13.05 -3.06 19.02
C ALA A 131 13.69 -4.22 18.24
N SER A 132 13.52 -5.45 18.74
CA SER A 132 13.57 -6.67 17.94
C SER A 132 12.15 -7.00 17.47
N THR A 133 11.94 -7.03 16.16
CA THR A 133 10.59 -7.03 15.55
C THR A 133 10.31 -8.39 14.92
N ILE A 134 9.73 -9.28 15.72
CA ILE A 134 9.37 -10.64 15.32
C ILE A 134 8.12 -10.56 14.44
N SER A 135 8.23 -11.02 13.20
CA SER A 135 7.13 -10.97 12.25
C SER A 135 6.02 -11.95 12.62
N TYR A 136 4.76 -11.57 12.41
CA TYR A 136 3.62 -12.46 12.40
C TYR A 136 2.83 -12.33 11.09
N LEU A 137 2.08 -13.37 10.73
CA LEU A 137 1.31 -13.40 9.48
C LEU A 137 -0.01 -12.64 9.63
N THR A 138 -0.43 -11.89 8.61
CA THR A 138 -1.80 -11.38 8.56
C THR A 138 -2.81 -12.54 8.43
N PRO A 139 -4.07 -12.35 8.82
CA PRO A 139 -5.09 -13.39 8.63
C PRO A 139 -5.11 -13.87 7.17
N PRO A 140 -5.40 -15.17 6.93
CA PRO A 140 -5.52 -15.66 5.57
C PRO A 140 -6.53 -14.82 4.79
N ALA A 141 -6.15 -14.41 3.59
CA ALA A 141 -7.02 -13.68 2.70
C ALA A 141 -8.12 -14.62 2.17
N ASP A 142 -9.31 -14.09 1.98
CA ASP A 142 -10.37 -14.74 1.21
C ASP A 142 -10.88 -13.75 0.15
N ASN A 143 -11.54 -14.27 -0.89
CA ASN A 143 -12.21 -13.43 -1.86
C ASN A 143 -13.44 -12.78 -1.18
N ALA A 144 -13.62 -11.47 -1.36
CA ALA A 144 -14.73 -10.74 -0.73
C ALA A 144 -16.10 -11.31 -1.12
N GLY A 145 -16.21 -11.88 -2.32
CA GLY A 145 -17.42 -12.50 -2.82
C GLY A 145 -18.50 -11.47 -3.16
N LEU A 146 -19.69 -11.96 -3.51
CA LEU A 146 -20.86 -11.14 -3.78
C LEU A 146 -21.97 -11.44 -2.76
N TYR A 147 -22.78 -10.44 -2.44
CA TYR A 147 -23.85 -10.57 -1.46
C TYR A 147 -25.07 -9.72 -1.83
N LYS A 148 -26.26 -10.19 -1.43
CA LYS A 148 -27.55 -9.49 -1.62
C LYS A 148 -27.74 -9.05 -3.08
N GLY A 149 -28.01 -7.76 -3.34
CA GLY A 149 -28.24 -7.23 -4.68
C GLY A 149 -27.08 -7.45 -5.66
N LEU A 150 -25.83 -7.51 -5.19
CA LEU A 150 -24.68 -7.78 -6.07
C LEU A 150 -24.67 -9.24 -6.55
N GLN A 151 -25.11 -10.18 -5.70
CA GLN A 151 -25.27 -11.59 -6.07
C GLN A 151 -26.43 -11.74 -7.07
N GLU A 152 -27.56 -11.07 -6.82
CA GLU A 152 -28.70 -11.03 -7.75
C GLU A 152 -28.27 -10.47 -9.12
N LEU A 153 -27.50 -9.37 -9.14
CA LEU A 153 -26.97 -8.79 -10.37
C LEU A 153 -26.05 -9.76 -11.13
N SER A 154 -25.20 -10.52 -10.42
CA SER A 154 -24.35 -11.53 -11.05
C SER A 154 -25.17 -12.65 -11.72
N GLU A 155 -26.28 -13.06 -11.12
CA GLU A 155 -27.19 -14.06 -11.70
C GLU A 155 -27.91 -13.54 -12.95
N LEU A 156 -28.27 -12.25 -12.97
CA LEU A 156 -28.83 -11.60 -14.15
C LEU A 156 -27.80 -11.54 -15.30
N VAL A 157 -26.56 -11.15 -15.00
CA VAL A 157 -25.45 -11.14 -15.97
C VAL A 157 -25.20 -12.55 -16.54
N LYS A 158 -25.20 -13.59 -15.71
CA LYS A 158 -25.08 -14.98 -16.19
C LYS A 158 -26.26 -15.38 -17.08
N SER A 159 -27.48 -14.98 -16.72
CA SER A 159 -28.69 -15.26 -17.49
C SER A 159 -28.67 -14.57 -18.86
N TYR A 160 -27.99 -13.43 -18.99
CA TYR A 160 -27.83 -12.74 -20.27
C TYR A 160 -27.16 -13.64 -21.32
N GLN A 161 -26.16 -14.44 -20.96
CA GLN A 161 -25.47 -15.33 -21.92
C GLN A 161 -26.43 -16.28 -22.65
N GLN A 162 -27.46 -16.79 -21.96
CA GLN A 162 -28.46 -17.69 -22.55
C GLN A 162 -29.55 -16.94 -23.33
N LEU A 163 -29.81 -15.67 -22.98
CA LEU A 163 -30.86 -14.85 -23.55
C LEU A 163 -30.37 -13.87 -24.63
N ARG A 164 -29.04 -13.74 -24.79
CA ARG A 164 -28.37 -12.77 -25.64
C ARG A 164 -28.88 -12.75 -27.08
N GLU A 165 -29.02 -13.93 -27.70
CA GLU A 165 -29.46 -14.06 -29.09
C GLU A 165 -30.96 -13.80 -29.29
N ASN A 166 -31.76 -13.81 -28.20
CA ASN A 166 -33.17 -13.53 -28.28
C ASN A 166 -33.41 -12.01 -28.23
N GLU A 167 -33.82 -11.40 -29.35
CA GLU A 167 -33.95 -9.93 -29.43
C GLU A 167 -34.77 -9.30 -28.30
N GLN A 168 -35.95 -9.86 -28.00
CA GLN A 168 -36.87 -9.31 -27.00
C GLN A 168 -36.43 -9.62 -25.56
N ARG A 169 -36.00 -10.85 -25.29
CA ARG A 169 -35.57 -11.24 -23.93
C ARG A 169 -34.21 -10.68 -23.58
N GLY A 170 -33.31 -10.58 -24.56
CA GLY A 170 -31.97 -10.01 -24.44
C GLY A 170 -31.99 -8.51 -24.14
N SER A 171 -32.93 -7.73 -24.70
CA SER A 171 -33.09 -6.32 -24.29
C SER A 171 -33.69 -6.19 -22.89
N THR A 172 -34.74 -6.97 -22.60
CA THR A 172 -35.44 -6.92 -21.32
C THR A 172 -34.51 -7.24 -20.14
N ILE A 173 -33.64 -8.25 -20.28
CA ILE A 173 -32.69 -8.61 -19.22
C ILE A 173 -31.64 -7.51 -19.00
N VAL A 174 -31.20 -6.81 -20.06
CA VAL A 174 -30.23 -5.70 -19.92
C VAL A 174 -30.89 -4.52 -19.21
N ASN A 175 -32.15 -4.19 -19.50
CA ASN A 175 -32.91 -3.20 -18.73
C ASN A 175 -32.94 -3.56 -17.23
N THR A 176 -33.18 -4.83 -16.91
CA THR A 176 -33.13 -5.31 -15.52
C THR A 176 -31.73 -5.21 -14.92
N ILE A 177 -30.68 -5.56 -15.67
CA ILE A 177 -29.27 -5.42 -15.22
C ILE A 177 -28.96 -3.97 -14.89
N VAL A 178 -29.34 -3.01 -15.75
CA VAL A 178 -29.13 -1.57 -15.51
C VAL A 178 -29.86 -1.11 -14.25
N ALA A 179 -31.14 -1.45 -14.11
CA ALA A 179 -31.93 -1.08 -12.93
C ALA A 179 -31.34 -1.67 -11.63
N THR A 180 -30.95 -2.95 -11.63
CA THR A 180 -30.33 -3.59 -10.46
C THR A 180 -28.92 -3.03 -10.18
N ALA A 181 -28.15 -2.69 -11.20
CA ALA A 181 -26.85 -2.03 -11.05
C ALA A 181 -26.97 -0.66 -10.37
N ARG A 182 -27.97 0.15 -10.77
CA ARG A 182 -28.30 1.43 -10.12
C ARG A 182 -28.80 1.25 -8.70
N GLN A 183 -29.63 0.24 -8.44
CA GLN A 183 -30.03 -0.11 -7.07
C GLN A 183 -28.82 -0.48 -6.18
N CYS A 184 -27.77 -1.06 -6.77
CA CYS A 184 -26.50 -1.36 -6.10
C CYS A 184 -25.53 -0.17 -6.03
N ASN A 185 -25.91 1.02 -6.51
CA ASN A 185 -25.09 2.23 -6.62
C ASN A 185 -23.88 2.13 -7.59
N LEU A 186 -23.88 1.17 -8.52
CA LEU A 186 -22.77 1.02 -9.49
C LEU A 186 -22.76 2.13 -10.56
N ASP A 187 -23.80 2.95 -10.64
CA ASP A 187 -23.84 4.18 -11.46
C ASP A 187 -22.80 5.22 -11.03
N LYS A 188 -22.30 5.14 -9.79
CA LYS A 188 -21.21 6.00 -9.31
C LYS A 188 -19.83 5.51 -9.73
N ASP A 189 -19.72 4.24 -10.08
CA ASP A 189 -18.47 3.58 -10.49
C ASP A 189 -18.34 3.45 -12.01
N ILE A 190 -19.47 3.45 -12.72
CA ILE A 190 -19.57 3.23 -14.16
C ILE A 190 -20.16 4.51 -14.79
N GLU A 191 -19.29 5.40 -15.27
CA GLU A 191 -19.70 6.69 -15.85
C GLU A 191 -20.65 6.50 -17.07
N ASP A 192 -20.42 5.48 -17.89
CA ASP A 192 -21.20 5.18 -19.10
C ASP A 192 -22.40 4.24 -18.87
N LEU A 193 -22.90 4.12 -17.63
CA LEU A 193 -24.07 3.28 -17.34
C LEU A 193 -25.36 3.95 -17.87
N PRO A 194 -26.17 3.28 -18.73
CA PRO A 194 -27.40 3.85 -19.26
C PRO A 194 -28.40 4.30 -18.18
N ASP A 195 -29.24 5.29 -18.49
CA ASP A 195 -30.35 5.68 -17.61
C ASP A 195 -31.42 4.57 -17.54
N GLU A 196 -32.21 4.51 -16.46
CA GLU A 196 -33.31 3.56 -16.32
C GLU A 196 -34.43 3.80 -17.33
N GLU A 197 -34.56 5.03 -17.83
CA GLU A 197 -35.56 5.41 -18.84
C GLU A 197 -35.18 4.95 -20.26
N GLU A 198 -33.94 4.57 -20.50
CA GLU A 198 -33.47 4.10 -21.81
C GLU A 198 -33.87 2.64 -22.08
N ASP A 199 -34.66 2.38 -23.11
CA ASP A 199 -34.99 1.01 -23.51
C ASP A 199 -33.88 0.38 -24.35
N MET A 200 -33.22 -0.64 -23.80
CA MET A 200 -32.18 -1.41 -24.50
C MET A 200 -32.69 -2.16 -25.74
N LYS A 201 -34.00 -2.16 -26.00
CA LYS A 201 -34.57 -2.63 -27.26
C LYS A 201 -34.12 -1.79 -28.47
N ASP A 202 -33.85 -0.50 -28.26
CA ASP A 202 -33.42 0.42 -29.32
C ASP A 202 -31.91 0.35 -29.60
N ARG A 203 -31.17 -0.41 -28.78
CA ARG A 203 -29.72 -0.62 -28.92
C ARG A 203 -29.39 -1.90 -29.68
N THR A 204 -28.26 -1.88 -30.39
CA THR A 204 -27.72 -3.05 -31.07
C THR A 204 -27.34 -4.15 -30.07
N MET A 205 -27.09 -5.36 -30.56
CA MET A 205 -26.59 -6.45 -29.70
C MET A 205 -25.22 -6.11 -29.11
N GLN A 206 -24.32 -5.50 -29.89
CA GLN A 206 -22.99 -5.12 -29.41
C GLN A 206 -23.05 -4.08 -28.30
N GLU A 207 -23.87 -3.03 -28.45
CA GLU A 207 -24.01 -2.02 -27.40
C GLU A 207 -24.59 -2.61 -26.10
N ARG A 208 -25.49 -3.60 -26.22
CA ARG A 208 -25.99 -4.35 -25.07
C ARG A 208 -24.89 -5.20 -24.41
N ASP A 209 -24.05 -5.85 -25.21
CA ASP A 209 -22.89 -6.59 -24.70
C ASP A 209 -21.93 -5.67 -23.95
N ASP A 210 -21.66 -4.48 -24.50
CA ASP A 210 -20.76 -3.49 -23.89
C ASP A 210 -21.29 -3.04 -22.52
N VAL A 211 -22.60 -2.76 -22.41
CA VAL A 211 -23.26 -2.44 -21.12
C VAL A 211 -23.14 -3.58 -20.11
N VAL A 212 -23.38 -4.82 -20.54
CA VAL A 212 -23.25 -5.98 -19.64
C VAL A 212 -21.78 -6.19 -19.25
N GLY A 213 -20.84 -5.99 -20.15
CA GLY A 213 -19.41 -6.14 -19.89
C GLY A 213 -18.87 -5.13 -18.89
N ILE A 214 -19.23 -3.84 -18.98
CA ILE A 214 -18.82 -2.82 -18.00
C ILE A 214 -19.41 -3.06 -16.60
N VAL A 215 -20.63 -3.59 -16.50
CA VAL A 215 -21.22 -4.00 -15.21
C VAL A 215 -20.53 -5.25 -14.69
N TYR A 216 -20.29 -6.23 -15.57
CA TYR A 216 -19.73 -7.50 -15.17
C TYR A 216 -18.29 -7.40 -14.67
N ARG A 217 -17.44 -6.59 -15.34
CA ARG A 217 -16.06 -6.36 -14.87
C ARG A 217 -16.04 -5.76 -13.46
N LYS A 218 -16.97 -4.84 -13.16
CA LYS A 218 -17.07 -4.17 -11.84
C LYS A 218 -17.51 -5.15 -10.76
N LEU A 219 -18.45 -6.05 -11.08
CA LEU A 219 -18.81 -7.14 -10.18
C LEU A 219 -17.64 -8.09 -9.90
N MET A 220 -16.86 -8.45 -10.92
CA MET A 220 -15.72 -9.35 -10.74
C MET A 220 -14.56 -8.68 -9.99
N GLU A 221 -14.36 -7.37 -10.15
CA GLU A 221 -13.45 -6.60 -9.30
C GLU A 221 -13.83 -6.72 -7.81
N ILE A 222 -15.12 -6.57 -7.49
CA ILE A 222 -15.62 -6.72 -6.11
C ILE A 222 -15.48 -8.17 -5.63
N GLU A 223 -15.93 -9.16 -6.42
CA GLU A 223 -15.90 -10.58 -6.03
C GLU A 223 -14.49 -11.07 -5.73
N SER A 224 -13.53 -10.71 -6.59
CA SER A 224 -12.20 -11.29 -6.59
C SER A 224 -11.24 -10.60 -5.64
N ARG A 225 -11.56 -9.41 -5.13
CA ARG A 225 -10.71 -8.68 -4.19
C ARG A 225 -10.38 -9.55 -2.98
N ALA A 226 -9.09 -9.80 -2.78
CA ALA A 226 -8.60 -10.68 -1.71
C ALA A 226 -8.32 -9.87 -0.45
N LEU A 227 -9.06 -10.13 0.61
CA LEU A 227 -9.01 -9.36 1.86
C LEU A 227 -8.88 -10.31 3.06
N PRO A 228 -8.17 -9.92 4.14
CA PRO A 228 -8.07 -10.74 5.33
C PRO A 228 -9.43 -10.85 6.03
N MET A 229 -9.92 -12.07 6.23
CA MET A 229 -11.22 -12.33 6.88
C MET A 229 -11.03 -12.76 8.33
N GLY A 230 -10.84 -11.78 9.23
CA GLY A 230 -10.76 -12.00 10.67
C GLY A 230 -9.52 -11.40 11.32
N LEU A 231 -9.05 -12.01 12.41
CA LEU A 231 -7.88 -11.57 13.17
C LEU A 231 -6.90 -12.72 13.35
N HIS A 232 -5.61 -12.39 13.32
CA HIS A 232 -4.55 -13.37 13.51
C HIS A 232 -4.41 -13.75 14.98
N ARG A 233 -3.99 -14.98 15.25
CA ARG A 233 -3.60 -15.46 16.58
C ARG A 233 -2.17 -15.94 16.52
N ILE A 234 -1.29 -15.26 17.27
CA ILE A 234 0.13 -15.59 17.35
C ILE A 234 0.34 -17.08 17.65
N GLY A 235 1.16 -17.74 16.84
CA GLY A 235 1.48 -19.16 16.97
C GLY A 235 0.43 -20.12 16.42
N VAL A 236 -0.60 -19.61 15.73
CA VAL A 236 -1.61 -20.40 15.02
C VAL A 236 -1.50 -20.07 13.53
N PRO A 237 -0.72 -20.85 12.75
CA PRO A 237 -0.62 -20.64 11.30
C PRO A 237 -1.95 -20.99 10.62
N PRO A 238 -2.21 -20.47 9.41
CA PRO A 238 -3.34 -20.88 8.61
C PRO A 238 -3.23 -22.37 8.25
N THR A 239 -4.39 -23.01 8.09
CA THR A 239 -4.47 -24.33 7.48
C THR A 239 -4.12 -24.26 5.99
N ALA A 240 -3.79 -25.40 5.39
CA ALA A 240 -3.49 -25.46 3.97
C ALA A 240 -4.70 -25.02 3.10
N GLU A 241 -5.93 -25.35 3.52
CA GLU A 241 -7.15 -24.92 2.82
C GLU A 241 -7.35 -23.41 2.90
N GLU A 242 -7.12 -22.79 4.07
CA GLU A 242 -7.17 -21.33 4.24
C GLU A 242 -6.07 -20.60 3.46
N SER A 243 -5.02 -21.31 3.03
CA SER A 243 -3.91 -20.73 2.27
C SER A 243 -4.16 -20.67 0.75
N ILE A 244 -5.27 -21.25 0.27
CA ILE A 244 -5.56 -21.37 -1.17
C ILE A 244 -5.63 -20.00 -1.85
N ALA A 245 -6.39 -19.05 -1.29
CA ALA A 245 -6.56 -17.74 -1.92
C ALA A 245 -5.23 -16.97 -2.01
N THR A 246 -4.41 -17.00 -0.95
CA THR A 246 -3.06 -16.43 -0.97
C THR A 246 -2.19 -17.08 -2.04
N LEU A 247 -2.21 -18.41 -2.17
CA LEU A 247 -1.46 -19.12 -3.21
C LEU A 247 -1.96 -18.82 -4.62
N VAL A 248 -3.27 -18.64 -4.79
CA VAL A 248 -3.85 -18.21 -6.07
C VAL A 248 -3.30 -16.85 -6.47
N ASN A 249 -3.21 -15.89 -5.55
CA ASN A 249 -2.64 -14.57 -5.85
C ASN A 249 -1.13 -14.66 -6.11
N ILE A 250 -0.38 -15.49 -5.37
CA ILE A 250 1.05 -15.73 -5.64
C ILE A 250 1.25 -16.27 -7.06
N ALA A 251 0.34 -17.12 -7.54
CA ALA A 251 0.37 -17.72 -8.86
C ALA A 251 -0.02 -16.75 -10.00
N GLN A 252 -0.58 -15.57 -9.70
CA GLN A 252 -1.00 -14.59 -10.70
C GLN A 252 0.13 -13.69 -11.20
N LEU A 253 1.28 -13.68 -10.51
CA LEU A 253 2.40 -12.80 -10.82
C LEU A 253 3.50 -13.54 -11.60
N ASP A 254 3.98 -12.90 -12.68
CA ASP A 254 5.19 -13.35 -13.38
C ASP A 254 6.43 -13.09 -12.51
N ARG A 255 7.37 -14.03 -12.51
CA ARG A 255 8.62 -13.96 -11.72
C ARG A 255 9.83 -14.27 -12.61
N PRO A 256 10.25 -13.31 -13.46
CA PRO A 256 11.28 -13.52 -14.47
C PRO A 256 12.63 -13.97 -13.90
N GLU A 257 13.01 -13.47 -12.72
CA GLU A 257 14.24 -13.82 -12.00
C GLU A 257 14.32 -15.30 -11.63
N MET A 258 13.16 -15.95 -11.40
CA MET A 258 13.05 -17.38 -11.14
C MET A 258 12.65 -18.19 -12.37
N ARG A 259 12.43 -17.54 -13.53
CA ARG A 259 11.89 -18.15 -14.75
C ARG A 259 10.53 -18.82 -14.53
N VAL A 260 9.71 -18.25 -13.66
CA VAL A 260 8.35 -18.72 -13.39
C VAL A 260 7.37 -17.77 -14.07
N LYS A 261 6.54 -18.31 -14.97
CA LYS A 261 5.40 -17.58 -15.55
C LYS A 261 4.19 -17.69 -14.62
N SER A 262 3.34 -16.67 -14.62
CA SER A 262 2.08 -16.70 -13.90
C SER A 262 1.12 -17.72 -14.51
N LEU A 263 0.27 -18.32 -13.67
CA LEU A 263 -0.75 -19.25 -14.11
C LEU A 263 -1.73 -18.62 -15.13
N PRO A 264 -2.22 -17.37 -14.92
CA PRO A 264 -3.05 -16.71 -15.91
C PRO A 264 -2.35 -16.55 -17.27
N ARG A 265 -1.06 -16.21 -17.28
CA ARG A 265 -0.27 -16.10 -18.51
C ARG A 265 -0.16 -17.44 -19.23
N ILE A 266 0.11 -18.52 -18.51
CA ILE A 266 0.16 -19.87 -19.09
C ILE A 266 -1.20 -20.25 -19.70
N CYS A 267 -2.30 -19.96 -19.00
CA CYS A 267 -3.65 -20.18 -19.51
C CYS A 267 -3.92 -19.35 -20.78
N ALA A 268 -3.61 -18.06 -20.78
CA ALA A 268 -3.80 -17.17 -21.93
C ALA A 268 -2.98 -17.60 -23.16
N GLU A 269 -1.70 -17.96 -22.96
CA GLU A 269 -0.82 -18.45 -24.02
C GLU A 269 -1.35 -19.77 -24.63
N SER A 270 -1.99 -20.63 -23.84
CA SER A 270 -2.57 -21.91 -24.31
C SER A 270 -3.75 -21.74 -25.29
N ILE A 271 -4.42 -20.59 -25.24
CA ILE A 271 -5.50 -20.22 -26.17
C ILE A 271 -5.04 -19.22 -27.23
N GLY A 272 -3.73 -18.97 -27.35
CA GLY A 272 -3.14 -18.07 -28.35
C GLY A 272 -3.34 -16.58 -28.07
N MET A 273 -3.59 -16.19 -26.82
CA MET A 273 -3.78 -14.80 -26.40
C MET A 273 -2.68 -14.31 -25.45
N SER A 274 -2.53 -13.00 -25.35
CA SER A 274 -1.74 -12.36 -24.30
C SER A 274 -2.65 -11.97 -23.14
N MET A 275 -2.20 -12.21 -21.90
CA MET A 275 -2.93 -11.80 -20.71
C MET A 275 -3.11 -10.27 -20.64
N GLU A 276 -2.15 -9.49 -21.14
CA GLU A 276 -2.26 -8.03 -21.21
C GLU A 276 -3.43 -7.59 -22.11
N THR A 277 -3.64 -8.27 -23.24
CA THR A 277 -4.76 -8.00 -24.13
C THR A 277 -6.09 -8.29 -23.44
N ILE A 278 -6.18 -9.41 -22.73
CA ILE A 278 -7.38 -9.79 -21.95
C ILE A 278 -7.68 -8.72 -20.89
N TYR A 279 -6.69 -8.27 -20.13
CA TYR A 279 -6.86 -7.20 -19.15
C TYR A 279 -7.31 -5.88 -19.79
N ARG A 280 -6.63 -5.42 -20.85
CA ARG A 280 -6.98 -4.14 -21.52
C ARG A 280 -8.39 -4.17 -22.13
N ASN A 281 -8.83 -5.29 -22.69
CA ASN A 281 -10.16 -5.42 -23.26
C ASN A 281 -11.23 -5.58 -22.17
N SER A 282 -10.92 -6.28 -21.08
CA SER A 282 -11.76 -6.34 -19.89
C SER A 282 -11.96 -4.96 -19.27
N ASP A 283 -10.90 -4.15 -19.18
CA ASP A 283 -10.95 -2.75 -18.70
C ASP A 283 -11.90 -1.90 -19.55
N ARG A 284 -11.97 -2.16 -20.86
CA ARG A 284 -12.90 -1.51 -21.81
C ARG A 284 -14.32 -2.08 -21.78
N GLY A 285 -14.59 -3.11 -20.98
CA GLY A 285 -15.89 -3.76 -20.89
C GLY A 285 -16.23 -4.67 -22.08
N VAL A 286 -15.24 -5.16 -22.83
CA VAL A 286 -15.51 -6.12 -23.92
C VAL A 286 -15.97 -7.43 -23.31
N LEU A 287 -17.27 -7.71 -23.37
CA LEU A 287 -17.92 -8.82 -22.65
C LEU A 287 -17.24 -10.17 -22.87
N GLU A 288 -16.79 -10.47 -24.08
CA GLU A 288 -16.08 -11.71 -24.39
C GLU A 288 -14.78 -11.87 -23.57
N ASP A 289 -13.99 -10.80 -23.47
CA ASP A 289 -12.74 -10.81 -22.69
C ASP A 289 -12.98 -10.69 -21.19
N VAL A 290 -14.08 -10.08 -20.74
CA VAL A 290 -14.51 -10.13 -19.33
C VAL A 290 -14.85 -11.57 -18.93
N ASN A 291 -15.58 -12.32 -19.79
CA ASN A 291 -15.85 -13.74 -19.56
C ASN A 291 -14.56 -14.56 -19.57
N ARG A 292 -13.67 -14.35 -20.55
CA ARG A 292 -12.37 -15.05 -20.61
C ARG A 292 -11.53 -14.80 -19.36
N LEU A 293 -11.47 -13.56 -18.87
CA LEU A 293 -10.75 -13.25 -17.64
C LEU A 293 -11.31 -14.02 -16.45
N GLN A 294 -12.64 -14.15 -16.36
CA GLN A 294 -13.28 -14.95 -15.33
C GLN A 294 -12.96 -16.44 -15.49
N ASP A 295 -13.00 -16.98 -16.70
CA ASP A 295 -12.69 -18.39 -16.98
C ASP A 295 -11.23 -18.72 -16.58
N VAL A 296 -10.28 -17.84 -16.94
CA VAL A 296 -8.88 -17.95 -16.51
C VAL A 296 -8.77 -17.92 -14.99
N THR A 297 -9.48 -17.00 -14.33
CA THR A 297 -9.47 -16.86 -12.86
C THR A 297 -10.00 -18.12 -12.16
N LEU A 298 -11.12 -18.66 -12.63
CA LEU A 298 -11.71 -19.89 -12.10
C LEU A 298 -10.82 -21.11 -12.34
N ALA A 299 -10.19 -21.22 -13.51
CA ALA A 299 -9.23 -22.27 -13.83
C ALA A 299 -8.01 -22.22 -12.89
N CYS A 300 -7.46 -21.02 -12.65
CA CYS A 300 -6.35 -20.82 -11.72
C CYS A 300 -6.73 -21.26 -10.30
N ARG A 301 -7.90 -20.83 -9.80
CA ARG A 301 -8.43 -21.24 -8.48
C ARG A 301 -8.57 -22.76 -8.37
N ALA A 302 -9.10 -23.42 -9.40
CA ALA A 302 -9.29 -24.87 -9.42
C ALA A 302 -7.95 -25.63 -9.41
N ALA A 303 -6.98 -25.19 -10.22
CA ALA A 303 -5.67 -25.81 -10.32
C ALA A 303 -4.87 -25.70 -9.01
N VAL A 304 -4.84 -24.50 -8.39
CA VAL A 304 -4.15 -24.29 -7.09
C VAL A 304 -4.85 -25.06 -5.97
N ARG A 305 -6.19 -25.09 -5.92
CA ARG A 305 -6.93 -25.94 -4.96
C ARG A 305 -6.56 -27.41 -5.10
N THR A 306 -6.32 -27.87 -6.32
CA THR A 306 -5.92 -29.27 -6.57
C THR A 306 -4.51 -29.54 -6.05
N LEU A 307 -3.56 -28.62 -6.22
CA LEU A 307 -2.23 -28.70 -5.63
C LEU A 307 -2.30 -28.83 -4.10
N VAL A 308 -3.09 -27.98 -3.44
CA VAL A 308 -3.23 -27.98 -1.98
C VAL A 308 -3.83 -29.31 -1.48
N LYS A 309 -4.87 -29.82 -2.15
CA LYS A 309 -5.46 -31.12 -1.83
C LYS A 309 -4.47 -32.28 -1.96
N GLU A 310 -3.63 -32.27 -2.99
CA GLU A 310 -2.62 -33.31 -3.19
C GLU A 310 -1.45 -33.19 -2.20
N SER A 311 -1.18 -31.98 -1.71
CA SER A 311 -0.06 -31.69 -0.79
C SER A 311 -0.41 -31.91 0.70
N THR A 312 -1.68 -32.20 1.01
CA THR A 312 -2.19 -32.32 2.39
C THR A 312 -2.51 -33.76 2.76
N ASN A 313 -2.18 -34.16 4.00
CA ASN A 313 -2.62 -35.45 4.54
C ASN A 313 -4.06 -35.38 5.09
N SER A 314 -4.58 -36.51 5.57
CA SER A 314 -5.92 -36.63 6.17
C SER A 314 -6.17 -35.75 7.40
N GLU A 315 -5.13 -35.13 7.96
CA GLU A 315 -5.22 -34.19 9.08
C GLU A 315 -5.10 -32.72 8.64
N GLY A 316 -5.09 -32.45 7.32
CA GLY A 316 -4.97 -31.11 6.76
C GLY A 316 -3.58 -30.48 6.89
N ARG A 317 -2.57 -31.26 7.29
CA ARG A 317 -1.18 -30.83 7.40
C ARG A 317 -0.43 -31.13 6.10
N VAL A 318 0.50 -30.25 5.72
CA VAL A 318 1.38 -30.50 4.57
C VAL A 318 2.29 -31.67 4.94
N ALA A 319 2.13 -32.79 4.24
CA ALA A 319 2.69 -34.07 4.67
C ALA A 319 4.20 -34.17 4.41
N GLU A 320 4.65 -33.75 3.23
CA GLU A 320 6.05 -33.65 2.77
C GLU A 320 6.04 -32.99 1.37
N VAL A 321 7.11 -32.26 0.97
CA VAL A 321 7.30 -31.89 -0.46
C VAL A 321 7.67 -33.16 -1.20
N ASN A 322 6.71 -33.81 -1.84
CA ASN A 322 7.02 -35.00 -2.60
C ASN A 322 7.56 -34.65 -3.99
N ASN A 323 8.78 -34.12 -4.07
CA ASN A 323 9.53 -34.09 -5.33
C ASN A 323 10.21 -35.46 -5.58
N SER A 324 9.42 -36.53 -5.55
CA SER A 324 9.94 -37.88 -5.78
C SER A 324 9.77 -38.29 -7.24
N ILE A 325 10.81 -38.89 -7.82
CA ILE A 325 10.78 -39.50 -9.17
C ILE A 325 9.61 -40.49 -9.30
N LEU A 326 9.20 -41.12 -8.18
CA LEU A 326 8.07 -42.04 -8.13
C LEU A 326 6.72 -41.33 -8.33
N GLN A 327 6.56 -40.10 -7.84
CA GLN A 327 5.34 -39.32 -8.03
C GLN A 327 5.27 -38.74 -9.45
N ASP A 328 6.38 -38.26 -9.98
CA ASP A 328 6.47 -37.85 -11.40
C ASP A 328 6.13 -39.02 -12.33
N ALA A 329 6.66 -40.21 -12.05
CA ALA A 329 6.30 -41.43 -12.77
C ALA A 329 4.81 -41.78 -12.61
N PHE A 330 4.26 -41.67 -11.40
CA PHE A 330 2.85 -41.91 -11.14
C PHE A 330 1.94 -40.97 -11.94
N PHE A 331 2.23 -39.66 -11.96
CA PHE A 331 1.48 -38.69 -12.74
C PHE A 331 1.58 -38.95 -14.24
N PHE A 332 2.77 -39.31 -14.73
CA PHE A 332 2.96 -39.69 -16.13
C PHE A 332 2.08 -40.89 -16.51
N PHE A 333 2.05 -41.94 -15.68
CA PHE A 333 1.18 -43.11 -15.92
C PHE A 333 -0.32 -42.80 -15.78
N ASN A 334 -0.69 -41.77 -15.02
CA ASN A 334 -2.08 -41.34 -14.83
C ASN A 334 -2.53 -40.26 -15.83
N GLY A 335 -1.76 -39.93 -16.86
CA GLY A 335 -2.17 -38.96 -17.89
C GLY A 335 -1.94 -37.49 -17.53
N GLY A 336 -0.92 -37.21 -16.70
CA GLY A 336 -0.48 -35.85 -16.35
C GLY A 336 -0.77 -35.48 -14.89
N THR A 337 -0.26 -34.31 -14.48
CA THR A 337 -0.43 -33.80 -13.13
C THR A 337 -1.89 -33.45 -12.82
N PRO A 338 -2.34 -33.55 -11.55
CA PRO A 338 -3.74 -33.26 -11.18
C PRO A 338 -4.19 -31.84 -11.53
N TRP A 339 -3.31 -30.85 -11.35
CA TRP A 339 -3.60 -29.46 -11.72
C TRP A 339 -3.68 -29.24 -13.23
N LYS A 340 -2.91 -29.97 -14.05
CA LYS A 340 -3.05 -29.94 -15.52
C LYS A 340 -4.41 -30.48 -15.95
N LYS A 341 -4.88 -31.56 -15.32
CA LYS A 341 -6.23 -32.10 -15.57
C LYS A 341 -7.32 -31.08 -15.20
N ALA A 342 -7.18 -30.41 -14.06
CA ALA A 342 -8.10 -29.35 -13.65
C ALA A 342 -8.14 -28.19 -14.65
N LEU A 343 -6.99 -27.80 -15.22
CA LEU A 343 -6.93 -26.79 -16.28
C LEU A 343 -7.60 -27.30 -17.58
N GLY A 344 -7.38 -28.55 -17.96
CA GLY A 344 -8.05 -29.18 -19.11
C GLY A 344 -9.57 -29.23 -18.97
N GLU A 345 -10.08 -29.62 -17.79
CA GLU A 345 -11.52 -29.60 -17.47
C GLU A 345 -12.11 -28.18 -17.51
N ALA A 346 -11.30 -27.16 -17.24
CA ALA A 346 -11.67 -25.76 -17.34
C ALA A 346 -11.52 -25.16 -18.76
N GLY A 347 -11.18 -25.98 -19.77
CA GLY A 347 -11.07 -25.55 -21.17
C GLY A 347 -9.66 -25.15 -21.62
N PHE A 348 -8.64 -25.32 -20.79
CA PHE A 348 -7.24 -24.98 -21.08
C PHE A 348 -6.39 -26.25 -21.30
N GLU A 349 -6.73 -27.05 -22.32
CA GLU A 349 -6.10 -28.36 -22.58
C GLU A 349 -4.64 -28.26 -23.07
N ASN A 350 -4.28 -27.17 -23.74
CA ASN A 350 -2.99 -26.99 -24.42
C ASN A 350 -1.95 -26.24 -23.57
N VAL A 351 -2.10 -26.23 -22.25
CA VAL A 351 -1.14 -25.60 -21.33
C VAL A 351 0.23 -26.26 -21.41
N ASN A 352 1.29 -25.44 -21.45
CA ASN A 352 2.66 -25.91 -21.55
C ASN A 352 3.14 -26.51 -20.22
N GLU A 353 3.48 -27.80 -20.22
CA GLU A 353 3.91 -28.52 -19.02
C GLU A 353 5.28 -28.07 -18.51
N ASP A 354 6.17 -27.62 -19.42
CA ASP A 354 7.48 -27.07 -19.07
C ASP A 354 7.37 -25.73 -18.33
N ASP A 355 6.30 -24.97 -18.56
CA ASP A 355 6.01 -23.73 -17.83
C ASP A 355 5.25 -24.01 -16.52
N LEU A 356 4.39 -25.05 -16.47
CA LEU A 356 3.64 -25.43 -15.26
C LEU A 356 4.54 -26.01 -14.17
N LYS A 357 5.52 -26.86 -14.52
CA LYS A 357 6.37 -27.53 -13.53
C LYS A 357 7.07 -26.55 -12.56
N PRO A 358 7.86 -25.56 -13.02
CA PRO A 358 8.54 -24.64 -12.10
C PRO A 358 7.56 -23.78 -11.27
N LEU A 359 6.40 -23.43 -11.83
CA LEU A 359 5.36 -22.70 -11.09
C LEU A 359 4.79 -23.53 -9.93
N PHE A 360 4.38 -24.78 -10.17
CA PHE A 360 3.76 -25.58 -9.13
C PHE A 360 4.76 -26.07 -8.07
N GLU A 361 6.03 -26.30 -8.45
CA GLU A 361 7.13 -26.51 -7.49
C GLU A 361 7.30 -25.29 -6.57
N TYR A 362 7.28 -24.09 -7.15
CA TYR A 362 7.38 -22.84 -6.40
C TYR A 362 6.17 -22.63 -5.45
N LEU A 363 4.95 -22.87 -5.92
CA LEU A 363 3.74 -22.77 -5.09
C LEU A 363 3.74 -23.78 -3.94
N GLN A 364 4.30 -24.97 -4.14
CA GLN A 364 4.44 -25.96 -3.07
C GLN A 364 5.41 -25.48 -1.99
N VAL A 365 6.54 -24.88 -2.37
CA VAL A 365 7.46 -24.24 -1.41
C VAL A 365 6.76 -23.11 -0.65
N CYS A 366 6.02 -22.25 -1.35
CA CYS A 366 5.25 -21.17 -0.72
C CYS A 366 4.25 -21.72 0.30
N LEU A 367 3.48 -22.76 -0.07
CA LEU A 367 2.53 -23.41 0.84
C LEU A 367 3.19 -23.85 2.14
N GLN A 368 4.39 -24.44 2.07
CA GLN A 368 5.13 -24.84 3.26
C GLN A 368 5.53 -23.66 4.15
N GLN A 369 5.96 -22.55 3.55
CA GLN A 369 6.34 -21.37 4.33
C GLN A 369 5.12 -20.70 4.97
N ILE A 370 3.97 -20.68 4.29
CA ILE A 370 2.71 -20.12 4.80
C ILE A 370 2.24 -20.88 6.05
N VAL A 371 2.26 -22.21 6.03
CA VAL A 371 1.75 -23.04 7.15
C VAL A 371 2.79 -23.26 8.26
N CYS A 372 3.98 -22.68 8.14
CA CYS A 372 5.06 -22.86 9.11
C CYS A 372 4.75 -22.13 10.43
N ASN A 373 4.99 -22.79 11.57
CA ASN A 373 4.69 -22.22 12.89
C ASN A 373 5.97 -21.77 13.63
N ASN A 374 6.50 -20.61 13.25
CA ASN A 374 7.76 -20.07 13.78
C ASN A 374 7.60 -18.85 14.69
N GLU A 375 6.39 -18.30 14.84
CA GLU A 375 6.15 -17.07 15.61
C GLU A 375 6.51 -17.23 17.09
N LEU A 376 5.92 -18.23 17.77
CA LEU A 376 6.22 -18.52 19.17
C LEU A 376 7.67 -18.96 19.39
N PRO A 377 8.25 -19.85 18.56
CA PRO A 377 9.69 -20.14 18.60
C PRO A 377 10.56 -18.88 18.50
N GLY A 378 10.24 -17.94 17.61
CA GLY A 378 10.96 -16.67 17.47
C GLY A 378 10.97 -15.85 18.75
N LEU A 379 9.82 -15.77 19.45
CA LEU A 379 9.74 -15.12 20.76
C LEU A 379 10.55 -15.86 21.83
N MET A 380 10.48 -17.19 21.86
CA MET A 380 11.24 -17.98 22.85
C MET A 380 12.76 -17.78 22.69
N ASN A 381 13.25 -17.77 21.45
CA ASN A 381 14.66 -17.47 21.17
C ASN A 381 15.03 -16.08 21.67
N ALA A 382 14.18 -15.07 21.42
CA ALA A 382 14.39 -13.71 21.91
C ALA A 382 14.47 -13.62 23.43
N LEU A 383 13.53 -14.27 24.14
CA LEU A 383 13.47 -14.30 25.60
C LEU A 383 14.67 -15.04 26.23
N ASN A 384 15.25 -16.00 25.50
CA ASN A 384 16.47 -16.71 25.89
C ASN A 384 17.76 -15.94 25.57
N GLY A 385 17.66 -14.74 24.97
CA GLY A 385 18.82 -13.95 24.55
C GLY A 385 19.55 -14.54 23.34
N GLU A 386 18.86 -15.33 22.52
CA GLU A 386 19.40 -15.94 21.31
C GLU A 386 19.22 -15.03 20.08
N PHE A 387 19.94 -15.37 19.01
CA PHE A 387 19.84 -14.66 17.74
C PHE A 387 18.52 -15.04 17.02
N ILE A 388 17.71 -14.04 16.69
CA ILE A 388 16.51 -14.21 15.87
C ILE A 388 16.90 -14.00 14.40
N GLU A 389 16.62 -14.99 13.56
CA GLU A 389 16.92 -14.93 12.12
C GLU A 389 16.27 -13.70 11.47
N PRO A 390 17.02 -12.88 10.71
CA PRO A 390 16.45 -11.76 9.98
C PRO A 390 15.74 -12.23 8.70
N GLY A 391 14.76 -11.45 8.25
CA GLY A 391 14.10 -11.68 6.96
C GLY A 391 13.49 -10.40 6.39
N PRO A 392 13.15 -10.34 5.11
CA PRO A 392 12.44 -9.20 4.56
C PRO A 392 11.03 -9.13 5.15
N GLY A 393 10.56 -7.92 5.44
CA GLY A 393 9.12 -7.66 5.58
C GLY A 393 8.58 -7.07 4.27
N GLY A 394 7.29 -7.23 4.03
CA GLY A 394 6.64 -6.83 2.79
C GLY A 394 5.37 -7.63 2.53
N ASP A 395 4.85 -7.50 1.32
CA ASP A 395 3.67 -8.25 0.87
C ASP A 395 4.06 -9.71 0.54
N PRO A 396 3.47 -10.73 1.21
CA PRO A 396 3.81 -12.13 0.98
C PRO A 396 3.32 -12.67 -0.38
N VAL A 397 2.35 -12.03 -1.03
CA VAL A 397 1.92 -12.36 -2.39
C VAL A 397 2.97 -11.91 -3.39
N ARG A 398 3.44 -10.67 -3.28
CA ARG A 398 4.46 -10.12 -4.19
C ARG A 398 5.84 -10.71 -3.93
N ASN A 399 6.23 -10.84 -2.67
CA ASN A 399 7.50 -11.39 -2.25
C ASN A 399 7.34 -12.52 -1.21
N PRO A 400 7.21 -13.78 -1.64
CA PRO A 400 7.12 -14.92 -0.73
C PRO A 400 8.34 -15.14 0.18
N ASP A 401 9.49 -14.48 -0.05
CA ASP A 401 10.65 -14.54 0.88
C ASP A 401 10.35 -13.88 2.25
N VAL A 402 9.24 -13.13 2.34
CA VAL A 402 8.68 -12.63 3.61
C VAL A 402 8.28 -13.79 4.54
N LEU A 403 7.99 -14.95 3.96
CA LEU A 403 7.64 -16.18 4.66
C LEU A 403 8.90 -17.05 4.89
N PRO A 404 8.95 -17.86 5.95
CA PRO A 404 7.95 -17.98 7.02
C PRO A 404 8.09 -16.80 8.01
N THR A 405 7.03 -16.55 8.77
CA THR A 405 7.03 -15.53 9.83
C THR A 405 7.82 -16.00 11.06
N GLY A 406 7.89 -15.19 12.12
CA GLY A 406 8.75 -15.45 13.29
C GLY A 406 10.20 -14.96 13.12
N LYS A 407 10.48 -14.20 12.07
CA LYS A 407 11.79 -13.60 11.78
C LYS A 407 11.90 -12.18 12.31
N ASN A 408 13.12 -11.73 12.57
CA ASN A 408 13.40 -10.33 12.89
C ASN A 408 13.39 -9.49 11.62
N MET A 409 12.20 -9.06 11.19
CA MET A 409 12.03 -8.53 9.84
C MET A 409 12.75 -7.20 9.59
N HIS A 410 13.09 -6.90 8.34
CA HIS A 410 13.71 -5.64 7.91
C HIS A 410 13.07 -5.09 6.63
N ALA A 411 13.31 -3.82 6.34
CA ALA A 411 13.00 -3.21 5.04
C ALA A 411 14.02 -3.67 3.97
N LEU A 412 14.51 -2.75 3.14
CA LEU A 412 15.49 -3.00 2.09
C LEU A 412 16.59 -1.92 2.08
N ASP A 413 17.64 -2.12 1.27
CA ASP A 413 18.64 -1.09 1.02
C ASP A 413 17.99 0.12 0.32
N PRO A 414 17.98 1.33 0.91
CA PRO A 414 17.41 2.51 0.28
C PRO A 414 18.01 2.83 -1.11
N GLN A 415 19.19 2.31 -1.46
CA GLN A 415 19.82 2.51 -2.77
C GLN A 415 19.48 1.42 -3.80
N SER A 416 18.76 0.35 -3.43
CA SER A 416 18.35 -0.69 -4.38
C SER A 416 17.05 -0.36 -5.14
N ILE A 417 16.40 0.77 -4.81
CA ILE A 417 15.15 1.24 -5.40
C ILE A 417 15.33 2.58 -6.14
N PRO A 418 14.51 2.87 -7.15
CA PRO A 418 13.58 1.95 -7.81
C PRO A 418 14.31 0.90 -8.66
N THR A 419 13.78 -0.33 -8.68
CA THR A 419 14.30 -1.37 -9.59
C THR A 419 13.85 -1.13 -11.02
N LYS A 420 14.46 -1.81 -11.99
CA LYS A 420 14.02 -1.72 -13.40
C LYS A 420 12.56 -2.15 -13.57
N ALA A 421 12.15 -3.24 -12.93
CA ALA A 421 10.77 -3.72 -12.98
C ALA A 421 9.79 -2.68 -12.40
N ALA A 422 10.16 -2.04 -11.28
CA ALA A 422 9.36 -0.97 -10.69
C ALA A 422 9.22 0.24 -11.64
N VAL A 423 10.27 0.59 -12.38
CA VAL A 423 10.22 1.66 -13.41
C VAL A 423 9.31 1.27 -14.57
N ASP A 424 9.39 0.03 -15.05
CA ASP A 424 8.54 -0.46 -16.15
C ASP A 424 7.04 -0.42 -15.74
N THR A 425 6.71 -0.89 -14.53
CA THR A 425 5.34 -0.79 -13.97
C THR A 425 4.90 0.67 -13.77
N ALA A 426 5.80 1.52 -13.26
CA ALA A 426 5.50 2.93 -13.02
C ALA A 426 5.11 3.67 -14.31
N ILE A 427 5.76 3.37 -15.44
CA ILE A 427 5.41 3.97 -16.74
C ILE A 427 3.99 3.58 -17.13
N ILE A 428 3.59 2.31 -16.96
CA ILE A 428 2.23 1.85 -17.26
C ILE A 428 1.19 2.59 -16.40
N VAL A 429 1.48 2.77 -15.10
CA VAL A 429 0.57 3.49 -14.19
C VAL A 429 0.45 4.97 -14.57
N VAL A 430 1.56 5.63 -14.91
CA VAL A 430 1.57 7.02 -15.36
C VAL A 430 0.81 7.19 -16.68
N ASP A 431 1.02 6.29 -17.63
CA ASP A 431 0.29 6.34 -18.91
C ASP A 431 -1.21 6.13 -18.71
N ARG A 432 -1.62 5.20 -17.84
CA ARG A 432 -3.04 5.01 -17.46
C ARG A 432 -3.63 6.23 -16.76
N LEU A 433 -2.88 6.86 -15.84
CA LEU A 433 -3.30 8.10 -15.19
C LEU A 433 -3.55 9.18 -16.23
N LEU A 434 -2.58 9.46 -17.10
CA LEU A 434 -2.68 10.53 -18.10
C LEU A 434 -3.79 10.23 -19.12
N GLN A 435 -3.92 8.99 -19.56
CA GLN A 435 -5.01 8.56 -20.44
C GLN A 435 -6.39 8.75 -19.80
N SER A 436 -6.53 8.43 -18.51
CA SER A 436 -7.81 8.61 -17.80
C SER A 436 -8.21 10.09 -17.71
N MET A 437 -7.23 11.00 -17.61
CA MET A 437 -7.47 12.44 -17.61
C MET A 437 -7.82 12.92 -19.03
N GLU A 438 -7.10 12.45 -20.05
CA GLU A 438 -7.36 12.80 -21.45
C GLU A 438 -8.77 12.39 -21.89
N GLN A 439 -9.24 11.22 -21.46
CA GLN A 439 -10.62 10.76 -21.70
C GLN A 439 -11.68 11.70 -21.11
N LYS A 440 -11.36 12.39 -20.00
CA LYS A 440 -12.21 13.42 -19.39
C LYS A 440 -12.03 14.80 -20.03
N GLY A 441 -11.21 14.90 -21.08
CA GLY A 441 -10.86 16.17 -21.73
C GLY A 441 -9.94 17.05 -20.89
N GLU A 442 -9.25 16.49 -19.90
CA GLU A 442 -8.36 17.20 -19.00
C GLU A 442 -6.89 16.84 -19.29
N SER A 443 -5.99 17.81 -19.21
CA SER A 443 -4.54 17.60 -19.31
C SER A 443 -3.88 18.22 -18.08
N PRO A 444 -3.52 17.42 -17.06
CA PRO A 444 -3.04 17.97 -15.80
C PRO A 444 -1.66 18.61 -15.99
N GLU A 445 -1.51 19.85 -15.55
CA GLU A 445 -0.21 20.52 -15.54
C GLU A 445 0.60 20.16 -14.29
N SER A 446 -0.10 19.88 -13.17
CA SER A 446 0.53 19.49 -11.90
C SER A 446 -0.24 18.41 -11.14
N ILE A 447 0.48 17.46 -10.55
CA ILE A 447 -0.06 16.35 -9.75
C ILE A 447 0.55 16.34 -8.35
N ALA A 448 -0.27 16.29 -7.30
CA ALA A 448 0.19 16.09 -5.93
C ALA A 448 0.27 14.59 -5.59
N PHE A 449 1.45 14.11 -5.23
CA PHE A 449 1.73 12.73 -4.84
C PHE A 449 1.90 12.61 -3.33
N THR A 450 1.36 11.55 -2.73
CA THR A 450 1.77 11.12 -1.39
C THR A 450 2.68 9.91 -1.48
N LEU A 451 3.89 10.01 -0.90
CA LEU A 451 4.88 8.92 -0.91
C LEU A 451 4.97 8.25 0.47
N TRP A 452 4.66 6.95 0.49
CA TRP A 452 4.70 6.12 1.70
C TRP A 452 5.94 5.24 1.73
N GLY A 453 6.47 4.98 2.93
CA GLY A 453 7.59 4.06 3.07
C GLY A 453 7.19 2.61 2.75
N THR A 454 5.97 2.24 3.10
CA THR A 454 5.48 0.85 3.04
C THR A 454 5.34 0.32 1.61
N ASP A 455 4.61 1.03 0.74
CA ASP A 455 4.41 0.61 -0.65
C ASP A 455 5.74 0.60 -1.42
N ASN A 456 6.63 1.58 -1.18
CA ASN A 456 7.94 1.63 -1.82
C ASN A 456 8.86 0.47 -1.40
N ILE A 457 8.70 -0.09 -0.19
CA ILE A 457 9.39 -1.32 0.21
C ILE A 457 8.80 -2.52 -0.54
N LYS A 458 7.46 -2.63 -0.58
CA LYS A 458 6.75 -3.78 -1.17
C LYS A 458 6.88 -3.87 -2.69
N THR A 459 6.94 -2.72 -3.35
CA THR A 459 6.98 -2.59 -4.81
C THR A 459 8.38 -2.32 -5.35
N TYR A 460 9.38 -2.21 -4.47
CA TYR A 460 10.73 -1.81 -4.82
C TYR A 460 10.80 -0.45 -5.56
N GLY A 461 9.93 0.49 -5.16
CA GLY A 461 9.97 1.89 -5.60
C GLY A 461 9.05 2.27 -6.77
N GLU A 462 7.91 1.60 -6.97
CA GLU A 462 6.99 1.93 -8.09
C GLU A 462 6.47 3.37 -8.00
N SER A 463 5.91 3.80 -6.87
CA SER A 463 5.36 5.17 -6.71
C SER A 463 6.44 6.26 -6.80
N LEU A 464 7.65 5.99 -6.29
CA LEU A 464 8.82 6.83 -6.51
C LEU A 464 9.16 6.97 -8.01
N ALA A 465 9.14 5.87 -8.75
CA ALA A 465 9.41 5.87 -10.19
C ALA A 465 8.31 6.55 -10.99
N GLN A 466 7.05 6.54 -10.53
CA GLN A 466 5.94 7.27 -11.17
C GLN A 466 6.19 8.78 -11.16
N VAL A 467 6.68 9.33 -10.04
CA VAL A 467 7.08 10.74 -9.95
C VAL A 467 8.20 11.07 -10.95
N LEU A 468 9.24 10.23 -11.02
CA LEU A 468 10.33 10.40 -11.98
C LEU A 468 9.83 10.35 -13.43
N ALA A 469 8.94 9.41 -13.76
CA ALA A 469 8.35 9.29 -15.08
C ALA A 469 7.55 10.55 -15.47
N LEU A 470 6.75 11.12 -14.57
CA LEU A 470 5.96 12.33 -14.83
C LEU A 470 6.82 13.55 -15.19
N VAL A 471 7.87 13.80 -14.41
CA VAL A 471 8.83 14.89 -14.69
C VAL A 471 9.75 14.59 -15.90
N GLY A 472 9.71 13.35 -16.40
CA GLY A 472 10.54 12.89 -17.52
C GLY A 472 12.00 12.70 -17.11
N ALA A 473 12.24 12.06 -15.97
CA ALA A 473 13.56 11.68 -15.48
C ALA A 473 13.65 10.15 -15.35
N ARG A 474 14.87 9.62 -15.46
CA ARG A 474 15.16 8.20 -15.21
C ARG A 474 16.18 8.02 -14.09
N PRO A 475 15.99 7.03 -13.20
CA PRO A 475 16.99 6.65 -12.19
C PRO A 475 18.18 5.97 -12.87
N MET A 476 19.39 6.30 -12.42
CA MET A 476 20.64 5.79 -12.98
C MET A 476 21.41 4.98 -11.94
N PRO A 477 21.39 3.64 -12.01
CA PRO A 477 22.19 2.80 -11.14
C PRO A 477 23.68 2.92 -11.48
N ASP A 478 24.55 2.86 -10.46
CA ASP A 478 25.99 2.72 -10.67
C ASP A 478 26.38 1.29 -11.04
N ALA A 479 27.68 1.04 -11.23
CA ALA A 479 28.19 -0.29 -11.60
C ALA A 479 27.90 -1.39 -10.55
N LEU A 480 27.57 -1.03 -9.32
CA LEU A 480 27.18 -1.95 -8.24
C LEU A 480 25.65 -2.11 -8.14
N GLY A 481 24.88 -1.44 -9.01
CA GLY A 481 23.42 -1.47 -8.99
C GLY A 481 22.78 -0.46 -8.04
N ARG A 482 23.56 0.44 -7.42
CA ARG A 482 23.03 1.44 -6.47
C ARG A 482 22.46 2.63 -7.21
N VAL A 483 21.20 2.93 -6.99
CA VAL A 483 20.52 4.11 -7.55
C VAL A 483 20.86 5.35 -6.72
N ASN A 484 21.70 6.22 -7.27
CA ASN A 484 22.15 7.46 -6.61
C ASN A 484 22.20 8.69 -7.55
N LYS A 485 21.81 8.50 -8.81
CA LYS A 485 21.80 9.51 -9.87
C LYS A 485 20.49 9.46 -10.64
N VAL A 486 20.16 10.59 -11.28
CA VAL A 486 19.03 10.75 -12.18
C VAL A 486 19.48 11.53 -13.40
N GLU A 487 18.86 11.25 -14.54
CA GLU A 487 19.05 11.97 -15.79
C GLU A 487 17.69 12.34 -16.39
N LEU A 488 17.62 13.48 -17.07
CA LEU A 488 16.41 13.86 -17.81
C LEU A 488 16.31 13.06 -19.10
N ILE A 489 15.11 12.57 -19.37
CA ILE A 489 14.68 12.00 -20.64
C ILE A 489 14.46 13.16 -21.61
N PRO A 490 15.05 13.16 -22.82
CA PRO A 490 14.76 14.18 -23.83
C PRO A 490 13.28 14.18 -24.22
N LEU A 491 12.69 15.35 -24.51
CA LEU A 491 11.26 15.46 -24.88
C LEU A 491 10.89 14.60 -26.10
N SER A 492 11.82 14.41 -27.04
CA SER A 492 11.62 13.55 -28.22
C SER A 492 11.43 12.08 -27.86
N GLU A 493 12.01 11.64 -26.74
CA GLU A 493 11.82 10.29 -26.20
C GLU A 493 10.62 10.24 -25.25
N LEU A 494 10.38 11.30 -24.47
CA LEU A 494 9.26 11.38 -23.53
C LEU A 494 7.90 11.41 -24.24
N GLY A 495 7.81 12.01 -25.43
CA GLY A 495 6.60 12.00 -26.28
C GLY A 495 5.44 12.86 -25.78
N ARG A 496 5.60 13.55 -24.65
CA ARG A 496 4.59 14.42 -24.00
C ARG A 496 5.26 15.54 -23.20
N PRO A 497 4.50 16.55 -22.71
CA PRO A 497 5.03 17.51 -21.76
C PRO A 497 5.53 16.87 -20.46
N ARG A 498 6.51 17.51 -19.81
CA ARG A 498 6.87 17.22 -18.41
C ARG A 498 5.77 17.76 -17.50
N VAL A 499 5.23 16.90 -16.64
CA VAL A 499 4.17 17.25 -15.70
C VAL A 499 4.81 17.70 -14.38
N ASP A 500 4.36 18.83 -13.83
CA ASP A 500 4.81 19.28 -12.50
C ASP A 500 4.27 18.37 -11.41
N VAL A 501 4.99 18.27 -10.30
CA VAL A 501 4.65 17.35 -9.22
C VAL A 501 4.81 18.01 -7.87
N VAL A 502 3.95 17.73 -6.91
CA VAL A 502 4.13 18.12 -5.50
C VAL A 502 4.20 16.84 -4.66
N CYS A 503 5.37 16.52 -4.12
CA CYS A 503 5.59 15.28 -3.38
C CYS A 503 5.43 15.51 -1.87
N ASN A 504 4.33 15.01 -1.31
CA ASN A 504 4.06 14.91 0.12
C ASN A 504 4.65 13.61 0.67
N CYS A 505 5.91 13.65 1.12
CA CYS A 505 6.58 12.49 1.70
C CYS A 505 6.12 12.30 3.16
N SER A 506 5.66 11.10 3.52
CA SER A 506 5.40 10.77 4.92
C SER A 506 6.67 10.89 5.78
N GLY A 507 6.54 11.12 7.08
CA GLY A 507 7.69 11.15 7.99
C GLY A 507 8.46 9.82 8.01
N VAL A 508 7.76 8.70 7.81
CA VAL A 508 8.38 7.37 7.66
C VAL A 508 9.17 7.28 6.35
N PHE A 509 8.62 7.76 5.22
CA PHE A 509 9.35 7.81 3.96
C PHE A 509 10.62 8.67 4.08
N ARG A 510 10.52 9.86 4.70
CA ARG A 510 11.70 10.69 5.01
C ARG A 510 12.72 9.91 5.83
N ASP A 511 12.27 9.18 6.84
CA ASP A 511 13.18 8.48 7.74
C ASP A 511 13.91 7.29 7.08
N LEU A 512 13.28 6.64 6.11
CA LEU A 512 13.84 5.48 5.40
C LEU A 512 14.56 5.84 4.11
N PHE A 513 14.03 6.82 3.36
CA PHE A 513 14.35 7.08 1.96
C PHE A 513 14.70 8.56 1.69
N ILE A 514 15.33 9.25 2.64
CA ILE A 514 15.80 10.63 2.42
C ILE A 514 16.74 10.78 1.21
N ASN A 515 17.48 9.72 0.86
CA ASN A 515 18.27 9.65 -0.36
C ASN A 515 17.41 9.71 -1.62
N GLN A 516 16.21 9.11 -1.60
CA GLN A 516 15.27 9.16 -2.71
C GLN A 516 14.57 10.52 -2.78
N MET A 517 14.27 11.15 -1.64
CA MET A 517 13.84 12.55 -1.63
C MET A 517 14.87 13.49 -2.27
N ASN A 518 16.17 13.26 -2.02
CA ASN A 518 17.26 14.02 -2.65
C ASN A 518 17.29 13.79 -4.17
N LEU A 519 17.06 12.56 -4.60
CA LEU A 519 17.00 12.16 -6.00
C LEU A 519 15.85 12.87 -6.74
N LEU A 520 14.65 12.89 -6.11
CA LEU A 520 13.47 13.58 -6.62
C LEU A 520 13.68 15.09 -6.75
N ASP A 521 14.18 15.74 -5.70
CA ASP A 521 14.44 17.19 -5.73
C ASP A 521 15.44 17.56 -6.84
N ARG A 522 16.47 16.73 -7.04
CA ARG A 522 17.43 16.92 -8.14
C ARG A 522 16.76 16.80 -9.50
N ALA A 523 15.94 15.75 -9.72
CA ALA A 523 15.24 15.54 -10.98
C ALA A 523 14.30 16.70 -11.32
N ILE A 524 13.52 17.17 -10.35
CA ILE A 524 12.57 18.27 -10.50
C ILE A 524 13.29 19.58 -10.83
N LYS A 525 14.36 19.91 -10.09
CA LYS A 525 15.15 21.12 -10.36
C LYS A 525 15.83 21.08 -11.73
N MET A 526 16.34 19.91 -12.14
CA MET A 526 16.88 19.72 -13.51
C MET A 526 15.79 19.99 -14.56
N ALA A 527 14.57 19.46 -14.37
CA ALA A 527 13.46 19.69 -15.28
C ALA A 527 13.07 21.18 -15.35
N ALA A 528 13.02 21.88 -14.21
CA ALA A 528 12.74 23.32 -14.18
C ALA A 528 13.79 24.15 -14.94
N GLU A 529 15.07 23.78 -14.83
CA GLU A 529 16.20 24.50 -15.43
C GLU A 529 16.39 24.19 -16.93
N ALA A 530 15.82 23.09 -17.43
CA ALA A 530 15.93 22.69 -18.83
C ALA A 530 15.46 23.80 -19.79
N ASP A 531 16.22 24.02 -20.87
CA ASP A 531 15.89 25.00 -21.91
C ASP A 531 14.84 24.43 -22.88
N GLU A 532 13.60 24.34 -22.39
CA GLU A 532 12.45 23.77 -23.08
C GLU A 532 11.28 24.76 -23.10
N PRO A 533 10.39 24.72 -24.11
CA PRO A 533 9.19 25.54 -24.13
C PRO A 533 8.28 25.25 -22.94
N ILE A 534 7.68 26.28 -22.33
CA ILE A 534 6.81 26.15 -21.16
C ILE A 534 5.58 25.26 -21.40
N GLU A 535 5.08 25.20 -22.62
CA GLU A 535 3.95 24.32 -23.03
C GLU A 535 4.34 22.83 -23.06
N MET A 536 5.65 22.52 -23.08
CA MET A 536 6.18 21.16 -23.04
C MET A 536 6.85 20.84 -21.70
N ASN A 537 6.86 21.79 -20.76
CA ASN A 537 7.54 21.65 -19.48
C ASN A 537 6.81 22.47 -18.40
N TYR A 538 5.80 21.85 -17.80
CA TYR A 538 4.98 22.47 -16.76
C TYR A 538 5.76 22.69 -15.46
N VAL A 539 6.77 21.86 -15.18
CA VAL A 539 7.71 22.08 -14.06
C VAL A 539 8.37 23.47 -14.20
N ARG A 540 8.91 23.78 -15.39
CA ARG A 540 9.53 25.08 -15.68
C ARG A 540 8.52 26.21 -15.68
N LYS A 541 7.36 26.02 -16.32
CA LYS A 541 6.27 27.00 -16.35
C LYS A 541 5.92 27.48 -14.94
N HIS A 542 5.59 26.54 -14.06
CA HIS A 542 5.20 26.86 -12.68
C HIS A 542 6.35 27.37 -11.82
N ALA A 543 7.57 26.88 -12.02
CA ALA A 543 8.73 27.38 -11.28
C ALA A 543 9.06 28.83 -11.65
N LEU A 544 8.89 29.25 -12.92
CA LEU A 544 9.05 30.66 -13.33
C LEU A 544 8.00 31.56 -12.68
N GLU A 545 6.73 31.13 -12.69
CA GLU A 545 5.64 31.86 -12.03
C GLU A 545 5.90 31.99 -10.52
N SER A 546 6.22 30.90 -9.83
CA SER A 546 6.53 30.92 -8.38
C SER A 546 7.80 31.73 -8.06
N ALA A 547 8.79 31.77 -8.95
CA ALA A 547 10.00 32.58 -8.76
C ALA A 547 9.68 34.08 -8.78
N GLU A 548 8.78 34.50 -9.67
CA GLU A 548 8.29 35.87 -9.74
C GLU A 548 7.39 36.20 -8.53
N GLU A 549 6.42 35.34 -8.21
CA GLU A 549 5.48 35.54 -7.09
C GLU A 549 6.20 35.68 -5.74
N LEU A 550 7.25 34.89 -5.51
CA LEU A 550 7.96 34.83 -4.22
C LEU A 550 9.30 35.58 -4.21
N ASN A 551 9.70 36.17 -5.35
CA ASN A 551 10.95 36.88 -5.53
C ASN A 551 12.19 36.05 -5.10
N ILE A 552 12.32 34.86 -5.67
CA ILE A 552 13.40 33.90 -5.40
C ILE A 552 13.98 33.36 -6.71
N SER A 553 15.09 32.61 -6.65
CA SER A 553 15.66 32.00 -7.85
C SER A 553 14.77 30.88 -8.43
N LEU A 554 14.86 30.64 -9.75
CA LEU A 554 14.16 29.54 -10.42
C LEU A 554 14.37 28.20 -9.72
N ARG A 555 15.61 27.90 -9.34
CA ARG A 555 15.98 26.65 -8.66
C ARG A 555 15.32 26.51 -7.29
N GLN A 556 15.19 27.61 -6.54
CA GLN A 556 14.45 27.61 -5.27
C GLN A 556 12.94 27.51 -5.50
N ALA A 557 12.42 28.14 -6.55
CA ALA A 557 11.00 28.08 -6.94
C ALA A 557 10.56 26.70 -7.42
N ALA A 558 11.50 25.87 -7.88
CA ALA A 558 11.27 24.47 -8.25
C ALA A 558 11.25 23.50 -7.04
N THR A 559 11.13 23.99 -5.81
CA THR A 559 11.02 23.13 -4.63
C THR A 559 9.67 22.41 -4.61
N ARG A 560 9.70 21.08 -4.64
CA ARG A 560 8.49 20.23 -4.72
C ARG A 560 8.46 19.04 -3.76
N VAL A 561 9.55 18.78 -3.04
CA VAL A 561 9.67 17.61 -2.15
C VAL A 561 9.51 18.04 -0.70
N PHE A 562 8.33 17.79 -0.15
CA PHE A 562 7.91 18.22 1.18
C PHE A 562 7.71 17.04 2.12
N SER A 563 7.81 17.28 3.43
CA SER A 563 7.52 16.31 4.48
C SER A 563 7.23 17.02 5.80
N ASN A 564 7.13 16.23 6.87
CA ASN A 564 7.12 16.74 8.23
C ASN A 564 8.51 17.23 8.66
N ALA A 565 8.55 18.15 9.63
CA ALA A 565 9.78 18.48 10.36
C ALA A 565 10.46 17.22 10.92
N ALA A 566 11.79 17.25 11.06
CA ALA A 566 12.55 16.14 11.61
C ALA A 566 11.99 15.70 12.98
N GLY A 567 11.77 14.40 13.16
CA GLY A 567 11.19 13.85 14.39
C GLY A 567 9.68 14.03 14.56
N SER A 568 9.00 14.62 13.56
CA SER A 568 7.54 14.68 13.47
C SER A 568 7.00 13.76 12.38
N TYR A 569 5.76 13.29 12.58
CA TYR A 569 5.01 12.39 11.71
C TYR A 569 3.56 12.89 11.60
N SER A 570 2.85 12.48 10.54
CA SER A 570 1.45 12.82 10.23
C SER A 570 1.13 14.32 10.10
N ALA A 571 0.01 14.64 9.46
CA ALA A 571 -0.58 15.96 9.46
C ALA A 571 -1.45 16.22 10.71
N ASN A 572 -1.53 15.27 11.64
CA ASN A 572 -2.44 15.25 12.80
C ASN A 572 -3.94 15.31 12.43
N VAL A 573 -4.30 15.13 11.16
CA VAL A 573 -5.71 15.15 10.70
C VAL A 573 -6.40 13.87 11.16
N GLY A 574 -5.74 12.71 11.05
CA GLY A 574 -6.24 11.44 11.57
C GLY A 574 -6.60 11.50 13.05
N LEU A 575 -5.71 12.11 13.83
CA LEU A 575 -5.87 12.28 15.28
C LEU A 575 -6.99 13.28 15.64
N ALA A 576 -7.17 14.33 14.85
CA ALA A 576 -8.29 15.26 15.01
C ALA A 576 -9.64 14.57 14.79
N VAL A 577 -9.73 13.71 13.77
CA VAL A 577 -10.92 12.90 13.47
C VAL A 577 -11.18 11.87 14.55
N GLU A 578 -10.15 11.15 14.99
CA GLU A 578 -10.24 10.12 16.06
C GLU A 578 -10.76 10.70 17.37
N ASN A 579 -10.29 11.90 17.75
CA ASN A 579 -10.69 12.55 18.99
C ASN A 579 -12.10 13.15 18.96
N GLY A 580 -12.79 13.12 17.81
CA GLY A 580 -14.15 13.66 17.65
C GLY A 580 -14.27 15.13 18.06
N THR A 581 -13.16 15.88 17.98
CA THR A 581 -13.14 17.29 18.38
C THR A 581 -13.85 18.12 17.32
N SER A 582 -14.67 19.10 17.73
CA SER A 582 -15.34 20.04 16.81
C SER A 582 -14.31 20.95 16.13
N ILE A 583 -13.63 20.44 15.12
CA ILE A 583 -12.63 21.11 14.29
C ILE A 583 -13.24 21.30 12.91
N ASP A 584 -13.19 22.52 12.38
CA ASP A 584 -13.69 22.80 11.04
C ASP A 584 -12.68 22.37 9.95
N GLU A 585 -13.13 22.25 8.70
CA GLU A 585 -12.26 21.81 7.61
C GLU A 585 -11.09 22.78 7.36
N GLN A 586 -11.28 24.07 7.61
CA GLN A 586 -10.23 25.07 7.41
C GLN A 586 -9.08 24.85 8.40
N GLN A 587 -9.39 24.58 9.67
CA GLN A 587 -8.40 24.26 10.69
C GLN A 587 -7.60 23.00 10.35
N LEU A 588 -8.26 21.96 9.81
CA LEU A 588 -7.56 20.76 9.33
C LEU A 588 -6.59 21.08 8.19
N GLN A 589 -6.99 21.94 7.25
CA GLN A 589 -6.15 22.36 6.12
C GLN A 589 -4.97 23.24 6.57
N GLU A 590 -5.19 24.14 7.53
CA GLU A 590 -4.13 24.95 8.13
C GLU A 590 -3.11 24.07 8.86
N GLN A 591 -3.59 23.10 9.65
CA GLN A 591 -2.74 22.13 10.34
C GLN A 591 -1.93 21.28 9.34
N PHE A 592 -2.55 20.83 8.25
CA PHE A 592 -1.87 20.11 7.18
C PHE A 592 -0.72 20.93 6.59
N THR A 593 -0.99 22.16 6.14
CA THR A 593 0.04 22.99 5.51
C THR A 593 1.16 23.37 6.47
N ALA A 594 0.85 23.61 7.74
CA ALA A 594 1.85 23.92 8.78
C ALA A 594 2.75 22.72 9.10
N ARG A 595 2.19 21.50 9.16
CA ARG A 595 2.95 20.30 9.55
C ARG A 595 3.68 19.64 8.40
N LYS A 596 3.19 19.77 7.16
CA LYS A 596 3.75 19.15 5.95
C LYS A 596 4.61 20.11 5.12
N GLY A 597 4.63 21.40 5.45
CA GLY A 597 5.32 22.44 4.68
C GLY A 597 6.86 22.47 4.82
N PHE A 598 7.54 21.39 5.17
CA PHE A 598 9.00 21.35 5.32
C PHE A 598 9.65 20.73 4.09
N ALA A 599 10.54 21.46 3.43
CA ALA A 599 11.16 21.03 2.18
C ALA A 599 12.57 20.48 2.39
N LEU A 600 12.92 19.45 1.62
CA LEU A 600 14.31 19.02 1.45
C LEU A 600 14.95 19.79 0.29
N SER A 601 16.20 20.23 0.46
CA SER A 601 17.01 20.75 -0.65
C SER A 601 18.19 19.84 -0.94
N SER A 602 18.29 19.35 -2.17
CA SER A 602 19.43 18.55 -2.63
C SER A 602 20.74 19.33 -2.70
N ASP A 603 20.68 20.67 -2.74
CA ASP A 603 21.83 21.56 -2.76
C ASP A 603 22.41 21.84 -1.36
N ALA A 604 21.58 21.62 -0.32
CA ALA A 604 21.96 21.76 1.08
C ALA A 604 21.40 20.59 1.90
N PRO A 605 21.91 19.36 1.67
CA PRO A 605 21.44 18.17 2.38
C PRO A 605 21.87 18.27 3.85
N GLY A 606 20.91 18.32 4.77
CA GLY A 606 21.20 18.33 6.21
C GLY A 606 19.96 18.47 7.09
N GLU A 607 19.07 19.39 6.77
CA GLU A 607 17.83 19.60 7.52
C GLU A 607 16.70 20.02 6.57
N LEU A 608 15.48 19.59 6.87
CA LEU A 608 14.31 20.07 6.13
C LEU A 608 13.95 21.47 6.63
N VAL A 609 13.79 22.42 5.70
CA VAL A 609 13.54 23.83 6.02
C VAL A 609 12.06 24.14 5.88
N GLU A 610 11.49 24.85 6.85
CA GLU A 610 10.12 25.34 6.77
C GLU A 610 9.93 26.20 5.52
N SER A 611 9.05 25.76 4.64
CA SER A 611 8.84 26.31 3.29
C SER A 611 7.34 26.44 2.99
N SER A 612 6.53 26.75 4.00
CA SER A 612 5.06 26.78 3.94
C SER A 612 4.50 27.67 2.82
N ALA A 613 5.14 28.81 2.52
CA ALA A 613 4.75 29.69 1.42
C ALA A 613 4.93 29.02 0.04
N MET A 614 6.08 28.35 -0.15
CA MET A 614 6.35 27.58 -1.37
C MET A 614 5.40 26.40 -1.49
N PHE A 615 5.13 25.71 -0.38
CA PHE A 615 4.20 24.57 -0.35
C PHE A 615 2.80 24.98 -0.79
N LYS A 616 2.28 26.10 -0.27
CA LYS A 616 0.98 26.65 -0.68
C LYS A 616 0.96 27.09 -2.14
N SER A 617 2.02 27.75 -2.63
CA SER A 617 2.14 28.19 -4.03
C SER A 617 2.21 27.02 -5.02
N ALA A 618 2.82 25.90 -4.63
CA ALA A 618 2.85 24.70 -5.45
C ALA A 618 1.50 23.95 -5.43
N LEU A 619 0.90 23.78 -4.24
CA LEU A 619 -0.42 23.13 -4.11
C LEU A 619 -1.53 23.90 -4.84
N SER A 620 -1.47 25.23 -4.91
CA SER A 620 -2.48 26.03 -5.63
C SER A 620 -2.48 25.83 -7.15
N LYS A 621 -1.52 25.06 -7.69
CA LYS A 621 -1.40 24.75 -9.13
C LYS A 621 -1.79 23.30 -9.45
N VAL A 622 -2.12 22.50 -8.44
CA VAL A 622 -2.40 21.06 -8.58
C VAL A 622 -3.77 20.83 -9.20
N ASP A 623 -3.82 19.99 -10.23
CA ASP A 623 -5.04 19.55 -10.91
C ASP A 623 -5.50 18.16 -10.43
N VAL A 624 -4.56 17.31 -10.00
CA VAL A 624 -4.82 15.93 -9.58
C VAL A 624 -4.14 15.62 -8.26
N THR A 625 -4.84 14.98 -7.33
CA THR A 625 -4.24 14.34 -6.14
C THR A 625 -4.12 12.84 -6.37
N PHE A 626 -3.00 12.26 -5.95
CA PHE A 626 -2.65 10.89 -6.28
C PHE A 626 -1.95 10.16 -5.13
N GLN A 627 -2.39 8.95 -4.82
CA GLN A 627 -1.70 8.03 -3.90
C GLN A 627 -1.70 6.61 -4.47
N ASN A 628 -0.75 5.80 -4.03
CA ASN A 628 -0.71 4.37 -4.34
C ASN A 628 -1.25 3.59 -3.15
N LEU A 629 -2.08 2.59 -3.42
CA LEU A 629 -2.54 1.63 -2.42
C LEU A 629 -1.37 0.72 -2.03
N ASP A 630 -1.17 0.54 -0.73
CA ASP A 630 -0.11 -0.32 -0.20
C ASP A 630 -0.38 -1.80 -0.47
N SER A 631 -1.60 -2.25 -0.17
CA SER A 631 -2.05 -3.64 -0.30
C SER A 631 -3.57 -3.70 -0.14
N SER A 632 -4.18 -4.82 -0.51
CA SER A 632 -5.61 -5.02 -0.25
C SER A 632 -5.94 -5.08 1.25
N GLU A 633 -4.99 -5.50 2.09
CA GLU A 633 -5.11 -5.58 3.56
C GLU A 633 -4.82 -4.27 4.30
N ILE A 634 -4.17 -3.30 3.65
CA ILE A 634 -3.96 -1.93 4.15
C ILE A 634 -4.48 -0.95 3.09
N SER A 635 -5.81 -0.88 3.00
CA SER A 635 -6.55 0.00 2.10
C SER A 635 -6.96 1.30 2.80
N LEU A 636 -7.62 2.19 2.04
CA LEU A 636 -7.97 3.55 2.44
C LEU A 636 -8.77 3.65 3.75
N THR A 637 -9.52 2.62 4.11
CA THR A 637 -10.40 2.58 5.30
C THR A 637 -9.84 1.78 6.47
N ASP A 638 -8.77 1.01 6.25
CA ASP A 638 -8.17 0.17 7.29
C ASP A 638 -7.26 0.99 8.22
N VAL A 639 -6.79 2.13 7.72
CA VAL A 639 -5.80 2.99 8.36
C VAL A 639 -6.09 4.46 8.12
N SER A 640 -5.71 5.32 9.07
CA SER A 640 -5.99 6.75 9.00
C SER A 640 -4.98 7.56 8.19
N HIS A 641 -3.82 6.98 7.86
CA HIS A 641 -2.72 7.74 7.26
C HIS A 641 -3.03 8.24 5.83
N TYR A 642 -3.81 7.51 5.03
CA TYR A 642 -4.19 7.92 3.68
C TYR A 642 -4.93 9.25 3.67
N PHE A 643 -5.98 9.38 4.49
CA PHE A 643 -6.76 10.62 4.58
C PHE A 643 -6.04 11.69 5.41
N ASP A 644 -5.16 11.29 6.36
CA ASP A 644 -4.31 12.26 7.07
C ASP A 644 -3.38 13.01 6.11
N SER A 645 -2.94 12.36 5.04
CA SER A 645 -2.05 12.96 4.03
C SER A 645 -2.75 13.34 2.72
N ASP A 646 -4.09 13.37 2.67
CA ASP A 646 -4.86 13.78 1.49
C ASP A 646 -4.91 15.32 1.36
N PRO A 647 -4.34 15.91 0.30
CA PRO A 647 -4.38 17.35 0.10
C PRO A 647 -5.61 17.81 -0.72
N THR A 648 -6.56 16.95 -1.09
CA THR A 648 -7.63 17.27 -2.06
C THR A 648 -8.40 18.55 -1.71
N LYS A 649 -8.94 18.65 -0.49
CA LYS A 649 -9.63 19.87 -0.03
C LYS A 649 -8.68 21.04 0.29
N VAL A 650 -7.42 20.75 0.63
CA VAL A 650 -6.38 21.77 0.83
C VAL A 650 -6.12 22.49 -0.50
N VAL A 651 -6.00 21.73 -1.60
CA VAL A 651 -5.81 22.26 -2.95
C VAL A 651 -7.04 23.05 -3.39
N GLU A 652 -8.26 22.52 -3.21
CA GLU A 652 -9.52 23.22 -3.52
C GLU A 652 -9.56 24.62 -2.90
N ASN A 653 -9.18 24.75 -1.62
CA ASN A 653 -9.15 26.01 -0.91
C ASN A 653 -8.01 26.95 -1.33
N LEU A 654 -6.86 26.40 -1.76
CA LEU A 654 -5.70 27.20 -2.19
C LEU A 654 -5.80 27.70 -3.63
N ARG A 655 -6.60 27.04 -4.48
CA ARG A 655 -6.77 27.42 -5.87
C ARG A 655 -7.60 28.71 -6.01
N LYS A 656 -7.17 29.60 -6.90
CA LYS A 656 -7.87 30.88 -7.17
C LYS A 656 -9.26 30.69 -7.78
N ASP A 657 -9.48 29.59 -8.48
CA ASP A 657 -10.76 29.23 -9.12
C ASP A 657 -11.69 28.42 -8.20
N GLY A 658 -11.21 27.99 -7.02
CA GLY A 658 -11.95 27.11 -6.11
C GLY A 658 -12.28 25.73 -6.70
N LYS A 659 -11.63 25.31 -7.80
CA LYS A 659 -11.89 24.01 -8.42
C LYS A 659 -11.30 22.90 -7.55
N LYS A 660 -12.10 21.92 -7.15
CA LYS A 660 -11.59 20.71 -6.50
C LYS A 660 -10.73 19.90 -7.49
N PRO A 661 -9.51 19.48 -7.11
CA PRO A 661 -8.71 18.63 -7.97
C PRO A 661 -9.32 17.23 -8.12
N THR A 662 -9.06 16.57 -9.23
CA THR A 662 -9.44 15.18 -9.45
C THR A 662 -8.61 14.29 -8.51
N ALA A 663 -9.25 13.43 -7.72
CA ALA A 663 -8.55 12.53 -6.79
C ALA A 663 -8.51 11.11 -7.37
N LEU A 664 -7.31 10.55 -7.50
CA LEU A 664 -7.06 9.23 -8.08
C LEU A 664 -6.21 8.38 -7.13
N ILE A 665 -6.43 7.06 -7.17
CA ILE A 665 -5.64 6.08 -6.43
C ILE A 665 -5.15 5.03 -7.42
N ALA A 666 -3.86 4.73 -7.40
CA ALA A 666 -3.33 3.58 -8.12
C ALA A 666 -3.38 2.33 -7.25
N ASP A 667 -3.97 1.28 -7.79
CA ASP A 667 -3.90 -0.07 -7.25
C ASP A 667 -3.08 -0.93 -8.23
N THR A 668 -2.01 -1.53 -7.72
CA THR A 668 -1.18 -2.47 -8.48
C THR A 668 -1.16 -3.85 -7.82
N THR A 669 -1.92 -4.05 -6.73
CA THR A 669 -1.72 -5.10 -5.73
C THR A 669 -1.87 -6.51 -6.26
#